data_AF-A0A317FDH8-F1
#
_entry.id   AF-A0A317FDH8-F1
#
_cell.length_a   1.000
_cell.length_b   1.000
_cell.length_c   1.000
_cell.angle_alpha   90.00
_cell.angle_beta   90.00
_cell.angle_gamma   90.00
#
_symmetry.space_group_name_H-M   'P 1'
#
loop_
_entity.id
_entity.type
_entity.pdbx_description
1 polymer ?
#
loop_
_entity_poly.entity_id
_entity_poly.type
_entity_poly.pdbx_seq_one_letter_code
_entity_poly.pdbx_strand_id
1 'polypeptide(L)'
;MPSDPLANVDPLIIDFDGDGLELMSVAESSVFLRPGDAPFAMRVGWAHPDEAILIRDANANGTAETGEIVGFTSGNAWADLAAMAGDVTLDASDAAWSELRAWRDLDGDGTYEPGELLSMEQAGIASISLSWTPLSTTVAGNQVYGQTTIAMDDETTRDTYSVFFAANPMDTHYVGAVSVEDWFHVLDLADVRGAGSMADLRIAAALNDGLRPWVNEITWGAVTGDRDPDQLLANALRWTDGLLVRWADTEELNPAARGEFGDARKLAAMERYTASPFVQEGGVTNPTVTAGSALDIAWAGFVKDVAVRLLVQGGLAQHLGDTHYDIRTDSIVSTHSVAHAVATFAEMGEDRTTLRDKANYWAGALAVLDALQAASTNPDPDYAANVEAALADAGLGGFAHVLRNPVFLAEGVWNPGWAWEGFYYHRASGDAFIVGGDDGHAMSVNVGDHIVLTGAGNDVFRPAEGSNLIDLGGGTNRLTYDLLDQTRGNVSMTIDMETGIALKHTGDVDRFVNVQELYGTRMADTITGSQRGEVIVGIGVGDAMEVIDGKGGDDTIVGFDAHNPWLGHGLLNARGGDGDDSIVGTDGAFNALFGDDGDDVIDGRAGFDWIRGGLGADTLTGGAGADAFRYGSPDEGGDVITDFTSEDLIWLDSHGFGGLRLGYLDTALPTEDGQARFVSGAGAVATGNGWQIVHDATTGEVRFDADGAGSGASVLIATLQPWSTLTASQVAVMNSVWHENMAPGALLGTAGSDLILGTAGDDHISGMNGGEDTLEGGDGDDFMSLSAMLPIENTAFGGEANGGAGNDTIHGKEGWSRLRGGDGDDVIHGYGSWDWIWGGMGEDTIAGGGFPDAIRYDSPDEGGDLVLGFSSEDVIWLDPVGFGVAQGQLDQAAPTSDDKARFVSGAGAVADGEGWQVVFDTTTRKLWFDPDGVGSSEAKFLLRVTDDATITANQIGFQNW
;
A
#
# COMPACT_ATOMS: atom_id res chain seq x y z
N MET A 1 7.17 9.43 -47.97
CA MET A 1 6.08 10.40 -48.17
C MET A 1 5.06 9.75 -49.09
N PRO A 2 3.75 9.71 -48.80
CA PRO A 2 2.81 9.93 -49.87
C PRO A 2 3.17 11.36 -50.29
N SER A 3 3.26 11.62 -51.58
CA SER A 3 3.36 13.02 -51.99
C SER A 3 2.27 13.79 -51.22
N ASP A 4 2.64 14.84 -50.49
CA ASP A 4 1.63 15.86 -50.20
C ASP A 4 0.92 16.08 -51.54
N PRO A 5 -0.42 16.02 -51.58
CA PRO A 5 -1.13 15.98 -52.85
C PRO A 5 -0.83 17.22 -53.72
N LEU A 6 -0.22 18.26 -53.15
CA LEU A 6 0.36 19.43 -53.81
C LEU A 6 1.91 19.47 -53.82
N ALA A 7 2.63 18.51 -53.24
CA ALA A 7 4.10 18.44 -53.21
C ALA A 7 4.76 18.38 -54.59
N ASN A 8 3.98 18.10 -55.62
CA ASN A 8 4.41 18.11 -57.02
C ASN A 8 3.62 19.17 -57.81
N VAL A 9 3.28 20.31 -57.21
CA VAL A 9 2.59 21.42 -57.89
C VAL A 9 3.45 22.67 -57.69
N ASP A 10 3.96 23.23 -58.78
CA ASP A 10 4.99 24.28 -58.74
C ASP A 10 4.61 25.53 -59.56
N PRO A 11 3.46 26.19 -59.25
CA PRO A 11 2.96 27.33 -60.00
C PRO A 11 4.00 28.44 -60.23
N LEU A 12 3.85 29.14 -61.36
CA LEU A 12 4.65 30.32 -61.68
C LEU A 12 4.00 31.58 -61.15
N ILE A 13 4.73 32.25 -60.25
CA ILE A 13 4.34 33.51 -59.63
C ILE A 13 5.23 34.62 -60.18
N ILE A 14 4.61 35.62 -60.77
CA ILE A 14 5.25 36.80 -61.36
C ILE A 14 5.31 37.88 -60.28
N ASP A 15 6.53 38.39 -60.04
CA ASP A 15 6.80 39.61 -59.28
C ASP A 15 6.25 40.83 -60.06
N PHE A 16 4.97 41.12 -59.87
CA PHE A 16 4.20 41.94 -60.82
C PHE A 16 4.47 43.43 -60.64
N ASP A 17 4.66 43.89 -59.40
CA ASP A 17 5.01 45.26 -59.06
C ASP A 17 6.53 45.51 -58.98
N GLY A 18 7.33 44.44 -58.94
CA GLY A 18 8.79 44.38 -59.04
C GLY A 18 9.53 44.88 -57.82
N ASP A 19 8.95 44.75 -56.63
CA ASP A 19 9.66 44.96 -55.38
C ASP A 19 10.17 43.66 -54.73
N GLY A 20 9.92 42.52 -55.38
CA GLY A 20 10.41 41.19 -55.05
C GLY A 20 9.29 40.26 -54.60
N LEU A 21 9.49 38.94 -54.74
CA LEU A 21 8.44 37.95 -54.46
C LEU A 21 7.81 38.05 -53.05
N GLU A 22 6.50 38.31 -53.01
CA GLU A 22 5.66 38.32 -51.82
C GLU A 22 4.66 37.16 -51.82
N LEU A 23 4.61 36.39 -50.74
CA LEU A 23 3.68 35.26 -50.58
C LEU A 23 2.98 35.31 -49.23
N MET A 24 1.75 34.79 -49.18
CA MET A 24 1.02 34.54 -47.94
C MET A 24 1.37 33.15 -47.39
N SER A 25 1.53 33.07 -46.08
CA SER A 25 1.64 31.79 -45.39
C SER A 25 0.29 31.06 -45.36
N VAL A 26 0.31 29.76 -45.05
CA VAL A 26 -0.91 28.96 -44.88
C VAL A 26 -1.83 29.55 -43.81
N ALA A 27 -1.31 30.26 -42.80
CA ALA A 27 -2.11 30.87 -41.75
C ALA A 27 -2.80 32.17 -42.22
N GLU A 28 -2.17 32.93 -43.09
CA GLU A 28 -2.66 34.22 -43.61
C GLU A 28 -3.62 34.04 -44.79
N SER A 29 -3.32 33.10 -45.69
CA SER A 29 -4.11 32.78 -46.87
C SER A 29 -5.49 32.24 -46.50
N SER A 30 -6.54 32.59 -47.24
CA SER A 30 -7.87 31.98 -47.10
C SER A 30 -8.17 30.90 -48.15
N VAL A 31 -7.21 30.63 -49.03
CA VAL A 31 -7.38 29.81 -50.23
C VAL A 31 -7.36 28.33 -49.93
N PHE A 32 -8.32 27.62 -50.52
CA PHE A 32 -8.38 26.16 -50.56
C PHE A 32 -8.17 25.65 -51.98
N LEU A 33 -7.09 24.91 -52.19
CA LEU A 33 -6.79 24.32 -53.49
C LEU A 33 -7.19 22.86 -53.55
N ARG A 34 -7.82 22.48 -54.68
CA ARG A 34 -8.20 21.11 -54.99
C ARG A 34 -7.13 20.46 -55.90
N PRO A 35 -6.43 19.42 -55.44
CA PRO A 35 -5.48 18.68 -56.27
C PRO A 35 -6.21 17.76 -57.26
N GLY A 36 -6.20 18.09 -58.55
CA GLY A 36 -6.86 17.30 -59.60
C GLY A 36 -8.35 17.05 -59.32
N ASP A 37 -8.80 15.81 -59.52
CA ASP A 37 -10.20 15.40 -59.30
C ASP A 37 -10.50 14.97 -57.85
N ALA A 38 -9.55 15.10 -56.91
CA ALA A 38 -9.75 14.68 -55.51
C ALA A 38 -10.97 15.38 -54.89
N PRO A 39 -11.82 14.71 -54.10
CA PRO A 39 -13.03 15.33 -53.55
C PRO A 39 -12.76 16.31 -52.38
N PHE A 40 -11.51 16.67 -52.15
CA PHE A 40 -11.05 17.52 -51.06
C PHE A 40 -10.22 18.69 -51.59
N ALA A 41 -10.48 19.87 -51.03
CA ALA A 41 -9.61 21.04 -51.17
C ALA A 41 -8.88 21.27 -49.84
N MET A 42 -7.62 21.70 -49.91
CA MET A 42 -6.73 21.86 -48.75
C MET A 42 -6.30 23.31 -48.62
N ARG A 43 -6.19 23.81 -47.38
CA ARG A 43 -5.68 25.16 -47.12
C ARG A 43 -4.22 25.25 -47.52
N VAL A 44 -3.89 26.27 -48.29
CA VAL A 44 -2.54 26.49 -48.82
C VAL A 44 -2.03 27.89 -48.49
N GLY A 45 -0.71 28.07 -48.53
CA GLY A 45 -0.14 29.38 -48.78
C GLY A 45 -0.49 29.85 -50.20
N TRP A 46 -0.33 31.14 -50.46
CA TRP A 46 -0.82 31.71 -51.72
C TRP A 46 0.01 32.91 -52.17
N ALA A 47 -0.21 33.38 -53.40
CA ALA A 47 0.42 34.60 -53.88
C ALA A 47 -0.17 35.82 -53.16
N HIS A 48 0.64 36.85 -52.87
CA HIS A 48 0.13 38.11 -52.37
C HIS A 48 -0.69 38.84 -53.46
N PRO A 49 -1.72 39.65 -53.15
CA PRO A 49 -2.54 40.35 -54.15
C PRO A 49 -1.77 41.31 -55.11
N ASP A 50 -0.57 41.71 -54.73
CA ASP A 50 0.31 42.52 -55.56
C ASP A 50 1.04 41.71 -56.64
N GLU A 51 1.01 40.37 -56.53
CA GLU A 51 1.61 39.42 -57.47
C GLU A 51 0.62 38.85 -58.49
N ALA A 52 1.15 38.20 -59.52
CA ALA A 52 0.33 37.53 -60.53
C ALA A 52 0.70 36.06 -60.70
N ILE A 53 -0.31 35.18 -60.75
CA ILE A 53 -0.17 33.77 -61.10
C ILE A 53 -0.25 33.64 -62.62
N LEU A 54 0.71 32.95 -63.24
CA LEU A 54 0.67 32.66 -64.67
C LEU A 54 -0.31 31.51 -64.95
N ILE A 55 -1.31 31.76 -65.78
CA ILE A 55 -2.27 30.75 -66.23
C ILE A 55 -2.30 30.63 -67.75
N ARG A 56 -2.81 29.50 -68.24
CA ARG A 56 -3.08 29.21 -69.64
C ARG A 56 -4.55 28.87 -69.86
N ASP A 57 -5.33 29.86 -70.30
CA ASP A 57 -6.74 29.74 -70.70
C ASP A 57 -6.83 29.05 -72.07
N ALA A 58 -6.65 27.72 -72.07
CA ALA A 58 -6.64 26.91 -73.29
C ALA A 58 -8.06 26.63 -73.81
N ASN A 59 -9.08 26.75 -72.96
CA ASN A 59 -10.48 26.54 -73.34
C ASN A 59 -11.13 27.83 -73.88
N ALA A 60 -10.45 28.98 -73.76
CA ALA A 60 -10.85 30.31 -74.19
C ALA A 60 -12.17 30.79 -73.56
N ASN A 61 -12.42 30.43 -72.30
CA ASN A 61 -13.61 30.84 -71.56
C ASN A 61 -13.43 32.19 -70.84
N GLY A 62 -12.19 32.70 -70.76
CA GLY A 62 -11.87 34.01 -70.18
C GLY A 62 -11.98 34.06 -68.65
N THR A 63 -11.95 32.93 -67.98
CA THR A 63 -11.93 32.81 -66.51
C THR A 63 -10.61 32.18 -66.07
N ALA A 64 -10.21 32.38 -64.80
CA ALA A 64 -9.08 31.66 -64.24
C ALA A 64 -9.59 30.39 -63.54
N GLU A 65 -9.15 29.23 -63.99
CA GLU A 65 -9.43 27.96 -63.33
C GLU A 65 -8.14 27.35 -62.75
N THR A 66 -8.24 26.66 -61.62
CA THR A 66 -7.06 26.07 -60.96
C THR A 66 -6.28 25.11 -61.86
N GLY A 67 -6.98 24.37 -62.73
CA GLY A 67 -6.36 23.46 -63.71
C GLY A 67 -5.58 24.15 -64.83
N GLU A 68 -5.76 25.45 -65.01
CA GLU A 68 -5.11 26.28 -66.03
C GLU A 68 -3.83 26.95 -65.53
N ILE A 69 -3.58 26.91 -64.23
CA ILE A 69 -2.34 27.42 -63.63
C ILE A 69 -1.15 26.66 -64.21
N VAL A 70 -0.17 27.39 -64.75
CA VAL A 70 1.03 26.79 -65.34
C VAL A 70 1.85 26.09 -64.25
N GLY A 71 2.25 24.83 -64.48
CA GLY A 71 2.92 23.98 -63.48
C GLY A 71 1.98 23.23 -62.55
N PHE A 72 0.68 23.55 -62.53
CA PHE A 72 -0.25 22.93 -61.58
C PHE A 72 -0.60 21.50 -61.94
N THR A 73 -1.01 21.25 -63.19
CA THR A 73 -1.42 19.91 -63.64
C THR A 73 -0.20 19.01 -63.96
N SER A 74 0.88 19.58 -64.47
CA SER A 74 2.09 18.85 -64.87
C SER A 74 3.04 18.56 -63.71
N GLY A 75 2.99 19.40 -62.66
CA GLY A 75 3.98 19.44 -61.59
C GLY A 75 5.36 19.91 -62.01
N ASN A 76 5.46 20.56 -63.16
CA ASN A 76 6.70 21.12 -63.66
C ASN A 76 6.42 22.35 -64.55
N ALA A 77 6.32 23.51 -63.90
CA ALA A 77 6.13 24.80 -64.54
C ALA A 77 7.14 25.08 -65.67
N TRP A 78 8.40 24.69 -65.49
CA TRP A 78 9.45 24.92 -66.49
C TRP A 78 9.26 24.08 -67.74
N ALA A 79 8.81 22.83 -67.59
CA ALA A 79 8.47 21.97 -68.71
C ALA A 79 7.23 22.49 -69.45
N ASP A 80 6.24 23.01 -68.73
CA ASP A 80 5.05 23.62 -69.31
C ASP A 80 5.42 24.86 -70.14
N LEU A 81 6.22 25.78 -69.59
CA LEU A 81 6.74 26.94 -70.33
C LEU A 81 7.49 26.54 -71.59
N ALA A 82 8.41 25.57 -71.47
CA ALA A 82 9.22 25.11 -72.60
C ALA A 82 8.38 24.43 -73.70
N ALA A 83 7.27 23.77 -73.34
CA ALA A 83 6.36 23.16 -74.30
C ALA A 83 5.52 24.18 -75.08
N MET A 84 5.39 25.41 -74.58
CA MET A 84 4.61 26.49 -75.19
C MET A 84 5.42 27.33 -76.18
N ALA A 85 6.75 27.32 -76.10
CA ALA A 85 7.64 28.16 -76.89
C ALA A 85 8.26 27.41 -78.09
N GLY A 86 8.46 28.13 -79.19
CA GLY A 86 9.18 27.65 -80.38
C GLY A 86 10.69 27.87 -80.34
N ASP A 87 11.18 28.75 -79.45
CA ASP A 87 12.60 29.03 -79.26
C ASP A 87 13.01 29.15 -77.77
N VAL A 88 13.95 30.03 -77.40
CA VAL A 88 14.46 30.19 -76.02
C VAL A 88 13.66 31.22 -75.22
N THR A 89 12.68 31.85 -75.85
CA THR A 89 11.78 32.86 -75.30
C THR A 89 10.36 32.49 -75.66
N LEU A 90 9.42 32.74 -74.75
CA LEU A 90 7.99 32.64 -75.01
C LEU A 90 7.47 34.06 -75.25
N ASP A 91 6.99 34.36 -76.45
CA ASP A 91 6.54 35.70 -76.85
C ASP A 91 5.36 35.68 -77.85
N ALA A 92 4.94 36.85 -78.34
CA ALA A 92 3.81 36.98 -79.25
C ALA A 92 3.93 36.26 -80.61
N SER A 93 5.12 35.74 -80.94
CA SER A 93 5.32 34.88 -82.12
C SER A 93 4.91 33.42 -81.89
N ASP A 94 4.75 33.00 -80.63
CA ASP A 94 4.31 31.67 -80.24
C ASP A 94 2.79 31.53 -80.22
N ALA A 95 2.29 30.38 -80.69
CA ALA A 95 0.84 30.13 -80.77
C ALA A 95 0.15 30.17 -79.39
N ALA A 96 0.84 29.66 -78.36
CA ALA A 96 0.33 29.61 -76.99
C ALA A 96 0.26 30.98 -76.31
N TRP A 97 0.94 32.01 -76.84
CA TRP A 97 0.98 33.34 -76.21
C TRP A 97 -0.40 33.96 -76.04
N SER A 98 -1.28 33.76 -77.03
CA SER A 98 -2.65 34.28 -76.99
C SER A 98 -3.55 33.60 -75.95
N GLU A 99 -3.12 32.46 -75.40
CA GLU A 99 -3.82 31.69 -74.35
C GLU A 99 -3.32 32.07 -72.95
N LEU A 100 -2.16 32.71 -72.83
CA LEU A 100 -1.58 33.09 -71.53
C LEU A 100 -2.30 34.29 -70.92
N ARG A 101 -2.48 34.24 -69.61
CA ARG A 101 -3.00 35.34 -68.79
C ARG A 101 -2.21 35.47 -67.49
N ALA A 102 -2.16 36.69 -66.97
CA ALA A 102 -1.65 36.98 -65.63
C ALA A 102 -2.86 37.18 -64.72
N TRP A 103 -3.03 36.28 -63.75
CA TRP A 103 -4.13 36.33 -62.79
C TRP A 103 -3.65 36.95 -61.48
N ARG A 104 -4.23 38.10 -61.13
CA ARG A 104 -4.02 38.76 -59.85
C ARG A 104 -5.27 38.57 -59.00
N ASP A 105 -5.18 37.63 -58.06
CA ASP A 105 -6.21 37.39 -57.06
C ASP A 105 -6.17 38.54 -56.04
N LEU A 106 -7.06 39.51 -56.18
CA LEU A 106 -6.95 40.81 -55.51
C LEU A 106 -7.50 40.78 -54.07
N ASP A 107 -8.43 39.87 -53.78
CA ASP A 107 -8.96 39.66 -52.44
C ASP A 107 -8.41 38.41 -51.75
N GLY A 108 -7.63 37.59 -52.47
CA GLY A 108 -6.89 36.46 -51.92
C GLY A 108 -7.79 35.28 -51.56
N ASP A 109 -8.89 35.10 -52.31
CA ASP A 109 -9.87 34.04 -52.07
C ASP A 109 -9.68 32.80 -52.96
N GLY A 110 -8.79 32.90 -53.95
CA GLY A 110 -8.41 31.80 -54.86
C GLY A 110 -9.46 31.48 -55.91
N THR A 111 -10.46 32.34 -56.10
CA THR A 111 -11.47 32.23 -57.15
C THR A 111 -11.35 33.39 -58.15
N TYR A 112 -12.01 33.25 -59.30
CA TYR A 112 -11.88 34.23 -60.37
C TYR A 112 -13.00 35.28 -60.30
N GLU A 113 -12.59 36.55 -60.21
CA GLU A 113 -13.47 37.69 -60.34
C GLU A 113 -13.23 38.48 -61.64
N PRO A 114 -14.28 39.06 -62.25
CA PRO A 114 -14.10 39.99 -63.36
C PRO A 114 -13.22 41.18 -62.99
N GLY A 115 -12.03 41.26 -63.59
CA GLY A 115 -11.05 42.33 -63.37
C GLY A 115 -9.69 41.84 -62.88
N GLU A 116 -9.61 40.58 -62.45
CA GLU A 116 -8.39 39.96 -61.92
C GLU A 116 -7.50 39.34 -62.98
N LEU A 117 -8.07 39.03 -64.14
CA LEU A 117 -7.39 38.33 -65.21
C LEU A 117 -6.98 39.28 -66.33
N LEU A 118 -5.68 39.41 -66.54
CA LEU A 118 -5.10 40.27 -67.55
C LEU A 118 -4.56 39.45 -68.72
N SER A 119 -4.80 39.90 -69.96
CA SER A 119 -4.01 39.42 -71.10
C SER A 119 -2.54 39.82 -70.93
N MET A 120 -1.62 39.12 -71.59
CA MET A 120 -0.20 39.50 -71.57
C MET A 120 0.02 40.97 -71.99
N GLU A 121 -0.72 41.46 -72.99
CA GLU A 121 -0.70 42.86 -73.42
C GLU A 121 -1.25 43.82 -72.35
N GLN A 122 -2.32 43.46 -71.65
CA GLN A 122 -2.88 44.27 -70.56
C GLN A 122 -1.98 44.27 -69.31
N ALA A 123 -1.26 43.17 -69.09
CA ALA A 123 -0.24 43.04 -68.06
C ALA A 123 1.07 43.77 -68.42
N GLY A 124 1.23 44.22 -69.67
CA GLY A 124 2.45 44.86 -70.16
C GLY A 124 3.64 43.90 -70.28
N ILE A 125 3.40 42.60 -70.40
CA ILE A 125 4.43 41.56 -70.50
C ILE A 125 4.72 41.31 -71.99
N ALA A 126 5.97 41.49 -72.39
CA ALA A 126 6.42 41.34 -73.78
C ALA A 126 6.96 39.93 -74.09
N SER A 127 7.69 39.32 -73.15
CA SER A 127 8.23 37.95 -73.31
C SER A 127 8.63 37.32 -71.97
N ILE A 128 8.67 35.99 -71.93
CA ILE A 128 9.13 35.18 -70.77
C ILE A 128 10.37 34.39 -71.18
N SER A 129 11.45 34.47 -70.41
CA SER A 129 12.66 33.67 -70.64
C SER A 129 12.45 32.21 -70.25
N LEU A 130 12.94 31.28 -71.07
CA LEU A 130 12.97 29.85 -70.73
C LEU A 130 14.25 29.46 -69.98
N SER A 131 15.23 30.37 -69.88
CA SER A 131 16.44 30.18 -69.08
C SER A 131 16.13 30.56 -67.63
N TRP A 132 16.18 29.57 -66.74
CA TRP A 132 15.90 29.76 -65.32
C TRP A 132 17.07 29.25 -64.45
N THR A 133 17.11 29.71 -63.20
CA THR A 133 18.10 29.32 -62.19
C THR A 133 17.42 28.62 -61.02
N PRO A 134 17.94 27.48 -60.52
CA PRO A 134 17.38 26.81 -59.37
C PRO A 134 17.62 27.59 -58.08
N LEU A 135 16.62 27.58 -57.21
CA LEU A 135 16.60 28.17 -55.88
C LEU A 135 16.26 27.09 -54.85
N SER A 136 16.52 27.39 -53.58
CA SER A 136 16.19 26.51 -52.45
C SER A 136 15.90 27.38 -51.22
N THR A 137 15.09 28.42 -51.43
CA THR A 137 14.70 29.40 -50.42
C THR A 137 13.24 29.21 -50.02
N THR A 138 12.84 29.79 -48.89
CA THR A 138 11.46 29.73 -48.40
C THR A 138 10.97 31.15 -48.15
N VAL A 139 9.76 31.47 -48.61
CA VAL A 139 9.09 32.76 -48.40
C VAL A 139 7.72 32.50 -47.79
N ALA A 140 7.45 33.07 -46.61
CA ALA A 140 6.22 32.84 -45.83
C ALA A 140 5.86 31.34 -45.61
N GLY A 141 6.85 30.45 -45.56
CA GLY A 141 6.66 29.00 -45.42
C GLY A 141 6.54 28.24 -46.74
N ASN A 142 6.34 28.92 -47.87
CA ASN A 142 6.28 28.33 -49.21
C ASN A 142 7.69 28.13 -49.78
N GLN A 143 7.95 27.02 -50.49
CA GLN A 143 9.27 26.74 -51.05
C GLN A 143 9.42 27.34 -52.45
N VAL A 144 10.51 28.08 -52.68
CA VAL A 144 10.83 28.70 -53.98
C VAL A 144 11.94 27.89 -54.64
N TYR A 145 11.62 27.27 -55.78
CA TYR A 145 12.47 26.26 -56.42
C TYR A 145 13.26 26.76 -57.63
N GLY A 146 12.79 27.82 -58.29
CA GLY A 146 13.50 28.39 -59.41
C GLY A 146 13.01 29.78 -59.77
N GLN A 147 13.82 30.49 -60.54
CA GLN A 147 13.53 31.84 -60.99
C GLN A 147 13.94 32.03 -62.45
N THR A 148 13.12 32.75 -63.21
CA THR A 148 13.47 33.33 -64.51
C THR A 148 13.09 34.81 -64.56
N THR A 149 13.40 35.45 -65.67
CA THR A 149 13.12 36.86 -65.92
C THR A 149 12.07 37.02 -67.02
N ILE A 150 11.17 37.98 -66.87
CA ILE A 150 10.24 38.43 -67.91
C ILE A 150 10.60 39.84 -68.38
N ALA A 151 10.46 40.11 -69.67
CA ALA A 151 10.63 41.44 -70.23
C ALA A 151 9.26 42.13 -70.36
N MET A 152 9.20 43.38 -69.95
CA MET A 152 8.00 44.21 -70.02
C MET A 152 8.02 45.08 -71.30
N ASP A 153 6.85 45.56 -71.72
CA ASP A 153 6.69 46.43 -72.90
C ASP A 153 7.39 47.80 -72.75
N ASP A 154 7.68 48.22 -71.52
CA ASP A 154 8.39 49.47 -71.21
C ASP A 154 9.92 49.31 -71.13
N GLU A 155 10.44 48.18 -71.61
CA GLU A 155 11.85 47.78 -71.58
C GLU A 155 12.41 47.47 -70.17
N THR A 156 11.58 47.44 -69.13
CA THR A 156 11.98 46.93 -67.81
C THR A 156 11.90 45.40 -67.75
N THR A 157 12.45 44.81 -66.69
CA THR A 157 12.40 43.36 -66.43
C THR A 157 11.80 43.10 -65.06
N ARG A 158 11.02 42.02 -64.95
CA ARG A 158 10.55 41.47 -63.67
C ARG A 158 11.05 40.04 -63.48
N ASP A 159 10.92 39.55 -62.27
CA ASP A 159 11.23 38.16 -61.94
C ASP A 159 9.97 37.29 -61.93
N THR A 160 10.14 36.00 -62.18
CA THR A 160 9.06 35.02 -62.09
C THR A 160 9.61 33.75 -61.48
N TYR A 161 8.87 33.19 -60.54
CA TYR A 161 9.34 32.16 -59.63
C TYR A 161 8.45 30.93 -59.73
N SER A 162 9.07 29.75 -59.68
CA SER A 162 8.37 28.48 -59.44
C SER A 162 8.28 28.27 -57.93
N VAL A 163 7.06 28.16 -57.41
CA VAL A 163 6.75 28.13 -55.97
C VAL A 163 5.94 26.88 -55.65
N PHE A 164 6.39 26.09 -54.68
CA PHE A 164 5.57 25.06 -54.03
C PHE A 164 4.89 25.68 -52.82
N PHE A 165 3.58 25.88 -52.92
CA PHE A 165 2.80 26.37 -51.78
C PHE A 165 2.84 25.36 -50.64
N ALA A 166 3.12 25.85 -49.44
CA ALA A 166 2.92 25.06 -48.24
C ALA A 166 1.43 24.76 -48.10
N ALA A 167 1.10 23.60 -47.55
CA ALA A 167 -0.29 23.21 -47.34
C ALA A 167 -0.50 22.61 -45.95
N ASN A 168 -1.73 22.76 -45.43
CA ASN A 168 -2.12 22.16 -44.16
C ASN A 168 -3.07 20.98 -44.39
N PRO A 169 -2.59 19.72 -44.36
CA PRO A 169 -3.43 18.55 -44.55
C PRO A 169 -4.48 18.35 -43.45
N MET A 170 -4.35 19.05 -42.32
CA MET A 170 -5.36 19.03 -41.25
C MET A 170 -6.48 20.05 -41.46
N ASP A 171 -6.36 20.93 -42.46
CA ASP A 171 -7.35 21.94 -42.80
C ASP A 171 -7.86 21.71 -44.23
N THR A 172 -8.87 20.86 -44.34
CA THR A 172 -9.44 20.42 -45.61
C THR A 172 -10.96 20.59 -45.63
N HIS A 173 -11.51 20.83 -46.82
CA HIS A 173 -12.96 20.85 -47.04
C HIS A 173 -13.36 19.87 -48.13
N TYR A 174 -14.45 19.16 -47.90
CA TYR A 174 -15.06 18.32 -48.91
C TYR A 174 -15.76 19.18 -49.96
N VAL A 175 -15.35 19.04 -51.23
CA VAL A 175 -15.90 19.79 -52.38
C VAL A 175 -16.62 18.87 -53.38
N GLY A 176 -16.83 17.60 -53.02
CA GLY A 176 -17.60 16.66 -53.80
C GLY A 176 -19.11 16.94 -53.77
N ALA A 177 -19.85 16.34 -54.71
CA ALA A 177 -21.30 16.50 -54.78
C ALA A 177 -22.02 15.59 -53.77
N VAL A 178 -22.91 16.19 -52.98
CA VAL A 178 -23.86 15.48 -52.10
C VAL A 178 -25.27 15.80 -52.59
N SER A 179 -26.13 14.79 -52.73
CA SER A 179 -27.49 15.02 -53.21
C SER A 179 -28.33 15.76 -52.16
N VAL A 180 -29.34 16.51 -52.61
CA VAL A 180 -30.27 17.21 -51.72
C VAL A 180 -31.05 16.21 -50.84
N GLU A 181 -31.39 15.03 -51.38
CA GLU A 181 -32.10 13.97 -50.66
C GLU A 181 -31.24 13.43 -49.50
N ASP A 182 -29.98 13.11 -49.77
CA ASP A 182 -29.04 12.61 -48.75
C ASP A 182 -28.81 13.65 -47.65
N TRP A 183 -28.72 14.94 -48.02
CA TRP A 183 -28.60 16.04 -47.06
C TRP A 183 -29.76 16.12 -46.07
N PHE A 184 -31.00 15.89 -46.53
CA PHE A 184 -32.17 15.97 -45.65
C PHE A 184 -32.19 14.90 -44.56
N HIS A 185 -31.50 13.77 -44.75
CA HIS A 185 -31.46 12.69 -43.77
C HIS A 185 -30.48 12.91 -42.62
N VAL A 186 -29.64 13.93 -42.69
CA VAL A 186 -28.54 14.16 -41.73
C VAL A 186 -28.55 15.53 -41.07
N LEU A 187 -29.57 16.37 -41.33
CA LEU A 187 -29.64 17.74 -40.78
C LEU A 187 -29.62 17.79 -39.25
N ASP A 188 -30.21 16.80 -38.61
CA ASP A 188 -30.32 16.70 -37.15
C ASP A 188 -29.18 15.89 -36.51
N LEU A 189 -28.23 15.39 -37.30
CA LEU A 189 -27.08 14.65 -36.77
C LEU A 189 -26.01 15.59 -36.23
N ALA A 190 -25.41 15.22 -35.10
CA ALA A 190 -24.19 15.85 -34.62
C ALA A 190 -23.08 15.76 -35.68
N ASP A 191 -22.21 16.76 -35.71
CA ASP A 191 -21.18 16.90 -36.74
C ASP A 191 -19.80 17.04 -36.11
N VAL A 192 -18.78 16.57 -36.82
CA VAL A 192 -17.38 16.69 -36.41
C VAL A 192 -16.58 17.00 -37.66
N ARG A 193 -15.70 18.00 -37.55
CA ARG A 193 -14.85 18.40 -38.66
C ARG A 193 -13.97 17.24 -39.12
N GLY A 194 -13.96 17.00 -40.42
CA GLY A 194 -13.06 16.07 -41.08
C GLY A 194 -11.73 16.73 -41.42
N ALA A 195 -10.70 15.92 -41.57
CA ALA A 195 -9.37 16.36 -41.96
C ALA A 195 -8.74 15.39 -42.95
N GLY A 196 -7.72 15.86 -43.67
CA GLY A 196 -6.99 15.07 -44.65
C GLY A 196 -7.89 14.59 -45.78
N SER A 197 -8.16 13.28 -45.77
CA SER A 197 -9.03 12.62 -46.76
C SER A 197 -10.37 12.17 -46.18
N MET A 198 -10.71 12.64 -44.98
CA MET A 198 -11.98 12.38 -44.32
C MET A 198 -12.87 13.61 -44.42
N ALA A 199 -14.08 13.45 -44.97
CA ALA A 199 -15.08 14.51 -44.98
C ALA A 199 -15.64 14.74 -43.58
N ASP A 200 -16.17 15.95 -43.32
CA ASP A 200 -16.95 16.22 -42.11
C ASP A 200 -17.97 15.11 -41.87
N LEU A 201 -18.15 14.72 -40.61
CA LEU A 201 -18.86 13.50 -40.25
C LEU A 201 -20.30 13.49 -40.79
N ARG A 202 -20.98 14.64 -40.78
CA ARG A 202 -22.34 14.76 -41.36
C ARG A 202 -22.35 14.57 -42.86
N ILE A 203 -21.34 15.06 -43.58
CA ILE A 203 -21.17 14.81 -45.03
C ILE A 203 -20.93 13.32 -45.28
N ALA A 204 -20.03 12.70 -44.51
CA ALA A 204 -19.77 11.27 -44.62
C ALA A 204 -21.04 10.44 -44.34
N ALA A 205 -21.85 10.82 -43.36
CA ALA A 205 -23.13 10.17 -43.04
C ALA A 205 -24.24 10.43 -44.07
N ALA A 206 -24.12 11.50 -44.86
CA ALA A 206 -25.00 11.71 -46.03
C ALA A 206 -24.65 10.72 -47.14
N LEU A 207 -23.35 10.50 -47.37
CA LEU A 207 -22.84 9.58 -48.40
C LEU A 207 -22.90 8.10 -48.00
N ASN A 208 -22.95 7.81 -46.70
CA ASN A 208 -23.02 6.47 -46.13
C ASN A 208 -24.04 6.39 -44.98
N ASP A 209 -25.23 5.88 -45.29
CA ASP A 209 -26.34 5.67 -44.35
C ASP A 209 -25.94 4.83 -43.11
N GLY A 210 -24.91 3.98 -43.22
CA GLY A 210 -24.44 3.10 -42.14
C GLY A 210 -23.85 3.85 -40.95
N LEU A 211 -23.44 5.12 -41.10
CA LEU A 211 -22.85 5.92 -40.03
C LEU A 211 -23.91 6.52 -39.09
N ARG A 212 -25.12 6.81 -39.59
CA ARG A 212 -26.15 7.55 -38.84
C ARG A 212 -26.53 6.91 -37.50
N PRO A 213 -26.72 5.56 -37.40
CA PRO A 213 -27.05 4.93 -36.12
C PRO A 213 -25.94 5.10 -35.08
N TRP A 214 -24.68 5.08 -35.49
CA TRP A 214 -23.53 5.23 -34.60
C TRP A 214 -23.45 6.65 -34.05
N VAL A 215 -23.60 7.67 -34.91
CA VAL A 215 -23.62 9.07 -34.48
C VAL A 215 -24.74 9.32 -33.48
N ASN A 216 -25.96 8.86 -33.78
CA ASN A 216 -27.09 9.02 -32.86
C ASN A 216 -26.89 8.30 -31.52
N GLU A 217 -26.32 7.09 -31.53
CA GLU A 217 -26.08 6.33 -30.28
C GLU A 217 -25.06 7.05 -29.39
N ILE A 218 -24.00 7.62 -29.97
CA ILE A 218 -22.99 8.38 -29.20
C ILE A 218 -23.59 9.68 -28.67
N THR A 219 -24.28 10.45 -29.53
CA THR A 219 -24.80 11.78 -29.21
C THR A 219 -25.97 11.74 -28.22
N TRP A 220 -26.88 10.77 -28.34
CA TRP A 220 -28.12 10.71 -27.55
C TRP A 220 -28.20 9.47 -26.66
N GLY A 221 -27.72 8.32 -27.13
CA GLY A 221 -27.80 7.06 -26.40
C GLY A 221 -27.02 7.05 -25.08
N ALA A 222 -25.97 7.87 -24.97
CA ALA A 222 -25.16 8.02 -23.77
C ALA A 222 -25.87 8.75 -22.60
N VAL A 223 -27.05 9.35 -22.78
CA VAL A 223 -27.72 10.16 -21.73
C VAL A 223 -29.21 9.87 -21.58
N THR A 224 -29.85 9.11 -22.48
CA THR A 224 -31.32 8.90 -22.47
C THR A 224 -31.83 7.72 -21.62
N GLY A 225 -31.01 7.11 -20.75
CA GLY A 225 -31.51 6.36 -19.58
C GLY A 225 -32.13 4.96 -19.77
N ASP A 226 -32.11 4.36 -20.97
CA ASP A 226 -32.66 3.01 -21.20
C ASP A 226 -31.62 1.86 -21.09
N ARG A 227 -30.34 2.18 -20.86
CA ARG A 227 -29.24 1.20 -20.68
C ARG A 227 -28.35 1.59 -19.51
N ASP A 228 -27.69 0.58 -18.94
CA ASP A 228 -26.78 0.63 -17.78
C ASP A 228 -26.11 2.01 -17.60
N PRO A 229 -26.67 2.86 -16.70
CA PRO A 229 -26.25 4.25 -16.52
C PRO A 229 -24.78 4.41 -16.13
N ASP A 230 -24.20 3.36 -15.56
CA ASP A 230 -22.85 3.37 -14.98
C ASP A 230 -21.77 3.15 -16.04
N GLN A 231 -22.13 2.62 -17.22
CA GLN A 231 -21.21 2.45 -18.34
C GLN A 231 -21.47 3.39 -19.52
N LEU A 232 -22.41 4.34 -19.42
CA LEU A 232 -22.82 5.16 -20.58
C LEU A 232 -21.66 5.92 -21.24
N LEU A 233 -20.78 6.53 -20.45
CA LEU A 233 -19.61 7.27 -20.95
C LEU A 233 -18.53 6.35 -21.54
N ALA A 234 -18.26 5.22 -20.88
CA ALA A 234 -17.35 4.20 -21.41
C ALA A 234 -17.88 3.59 -22.72
N ASN A 235 -19.19 3.37 -22.80
CA ASN A 235 -19.86 2.93 -24.01
C ASN A 235 -19.75 3.97 -25.12
N ALA A 236 -19.94 5.27 -24.84
CA ALA A 236 -19.77 6.34 -25.83
C ALA A 236 -18.37 6.32 -26.46
N LEU A 237 -17.32 6.13 -25.65
CA LEU A 237 -15.94 5.96 -26.14
C LEU A 237 -15.80 4.71 -27.01
N ARG A 238 -16.37 3.57 -26.59
CA ARG A 238 -16.36 2.32 -27.37
C ARG A 238 -17.10 2.44 -28.70
N TRP A 239 -18.27 3.08 -28.71
CA TRP A 239 -19.02 3.36 -29.93
C TRP A 239 -18.23 4.32 -30.84
N THR A 240 -17.51 5.29 -30.26
CA THR A 240 -16.68 6.22 -31.03
C THR A 240 -15.47 5.52 -31.67
N ASP A 241 -14.78 4.60 -30.97
CA ASP A 241 -13.74 3.73 -31.56
C ASP A 241 -14.27 2.99 -32.80
N GLY A 242 -15.47 2.40 -32.67
CA GLY A 242 -16.13 1.73 -33.77
C GLY A 242 -16.65 2.67 -34.86
N LEU A 243 -17.01 3.91 -34.56
CA LEU A 243 -17.41 4.93 -35.54
C LEU A 243 -16.21 5.37 -36.39
N LEU A 244 -15.06 5.64 -35.76
CA LEU A 244 -13.89 6.21 -36.44
C LEU A 244 -13.39 5.33 -37.59
N VAL A 245 -13.33 4.00 -37.41
CA VAL A 245 -12.92 3.09 -38.49
C VAL A 245 -13.93 3.00 -39.64
N ARG A 246 -15.21 3.32 -39.38
CA ARG A 246 -16.26 3.36 -40.43
C ARG A 246 -16.28 4.69 -41.14
N TRP A 247 -16.15 5.78 -40.38
CA TRP A 247 -16.03 7.12 -40.91
C TRP A 247 -14.82 7.23 -41.83
N ALA A 248 -13.71 6.58 -41.45
CA ALA A 248 -12.53 6.48 -42.27
C ALA A 248 -12.62 5.41 -43.37
N ASP A 249 -13.70 4.61 -43.48
CA ASP A 249 -13.84 3.50 -44.45
C ASP A 249 -12.64 2.53 -44.43
N THR A 250 -12.28 2.07 -43.23
CA THR A 250 -11.19 1.10 -42.97
C THR A 250 -11.67 -0.16 -42.27
N GLU A 251 -12.96 -0.27 -41.93
CA GLU A 251 -13.51 -1.38 -41.13
C GLU A 251 -13.31 -2.77 -41.76
N GLU A 252 -13.25 -2.84 -43.10
CA GLU A 252 -13.06 -4.08 -43.86
C GLU A 252 -11.59 -4.52 -43.97
N LEU A 253 -10.62 -3.68 -43.56
CA LEU A 253 -9.22 -4.07 -43.58
C LEU A 253 -8.97 -5.19 -42.57
N ASN A 254 -8.13 -6.16 -42.95
CA ASN A 254 -7.65 -7.17 -42.02
C ASN A 254 -6.84 -6.47 -40.90
N PRO A 255 -7.21 -6.62 -39.60
CA PRO A 255 -6.51 -5.96 -38.50
C PRO A 255 -5.00 -6.23 -38.48
N ALA A 256 -4.55 -7.40 -38.95
CA ALA A 256 -3.14 -7.79 -38.98
C ALA A 256 -2.40 -7.37 -40.28
N ALA A 257 -3.03 -6.61 -41.19
CA ALA A 257 -2.46 -6.31 -42.51
C ALA A 257 -1.15 -5.50 -42.48
N ARG A 258 -0.86 -4.83 -41.35
CA ARG A 258 0.33 -3.97 -41.17
C ARG A 258 1.33 -4.54 -40.17
N GLY A 259 1.26 -5.84 -39.86
CA GLY A 259 2.16 -6.50 -38.92
C GLY A 259 1.42 -7.09 -37.72
N GLU A 260 2.19 -7.56 -36.73
CA GLU A 260 1.67 -8.16 -35.48
C GLU A 260 1.36 -7.11 -34.40
N PHE A 261 1.89 -5.90 -34.53
CA PHE A 261 1.79 -4.84 -33.53
C PHE A 261 0.87 -3.71 -34.01
N GLY A 262 -0.28 -3.55 -33.36
CA GLY A 262 -1.30 -2.54 -33.67
C GLY A 262 -2.37 -2.99 -34.68
N ASP A 263 -3.54 -2.35 -34.65
CA ASP A 263 -4.65 -2.63 -35.58
C ASP A 263 -4.51 -1.80 -36.87
N ALA A 264 -4.34 -2.48 -38.01
CA ALA A 264 -4.19 -1.86 -39.32
C ALA A 264 -5.38 -0.96 -39.73
N ARG A 265 -6.59 -1.24 -39.24
CA ARG A 265 -7.79 -0.42 -39.50
C ARG A 265 -7.66 0.95 -38.84
N LYS A 266 -7.20 0.97 -37.59
CA LYS A 266 -6.99 2.18 -36.78
C LYS A 266 -5.84 3.01 -37.35
N LEU A 267 -4.72 2.35 -37.68
CA LEU A 267 -3.60 3.01 -38.33
C LEU A 267 -4.01 3.67 -39.65
N ALA A 268 -4.69 2.93 -40.53
CA ALA A 268 -5.16 3.47 -41.80
C ALA A 268 -6.15 4.63 -41.61
N ALA A 269 -6.99 4.60 -40.56
CA ALA A 269 -7.89 5.70 -40.25
C ALA A 269 -7.13 6.96 -39.83
N MET A 270 -6.10 6.84 -38.98
CA MET A 270 -5.23 7.96 -38.62
C MET A 270 -4.45 8.50 -39.82
N GLU A 271 -3.97 7.62 -40.72
CA GLU A 271 -3.29 8.01 -41.95
C GLU A 271 -4.23 8.81 -42.88
N ARG A 272 -5.52 8.43 -42.95
CA ARG A 272 -6.54 9.15 -43.73
C ARG A 272 -6.89 10.51 -43.11
N TYR A 273 -7.03 10.57 -41.78
CA TYR A 273 -7.34 11.80 -41.05
C TYR A 273 -6.21 12.83 -41.12
N THR A 274 -4.96 12.35 -41.03
CA THR A 274 -3.77 13.22 -41.10
C THR A 274 -3.25 13.48 -42.51
N ALA A 275 -3.81 12.79 -43.51
CA ALA A 275 -3.27 12.66 -44.87
C ALA A 275 -1.75 12.39 -44.93
N SER A 276 -1.24 11.67 -43.92
CA SER A 276 0.17 11.34 -43.77
C SER A 276 0.30 9.86 -43.42
N PRO A 277 1.22 9.09 -44.04
CA PRO A 277 1.35 7.69 -43.77
C PRO A 277 2.20 7.52 -42.52
N PHE A 278 2.04 6.39 -41.89
CA PHE A 278 2.91 6.01 -40.80
C PHE A 278 4.33 5.74 -41.31
N VAL A 279 5.30 6.38 -40.67
CA VAL A 279 6.72 6.13 -40.83
C VAL A 279 7.35 6.14 -39.44
N GLN A 280 8.18 5.14 -39.16
CA GLN A 280 9.01 5.09 -37.96
C GLN A 280 10.50 5.16 -38.31
N GLU A 281 11.34 5.21 -37.28
CA GLU A 281 12.79 5.22 -37.43
C GLU A 281 13.26 4.08 -38.36
N GLY A 282 14.17 4.42 -39.30
CA GLY A 282 14.62 3.50 -40.33
C GLY A 282 13.72 3.39 -41.57
N GLY A 283 12.63 4.18 -41.66
CA GLY A 283 11.76 4.22 -42.84
C GLY A 283 10.85 3.02 -42.99
N VAL A 284 10.65 2.25 -41.91
CA VAL A 284 9.75 1.10 -41.87
C VAL A 284 8.30 1.60 -41.83
N THR A 285 7.43 0.96 -42.61
CA THR A 285 6.01 1.35 -42.76
C THR A 285 5.04 0.46 -41.96
N ASN A 286 5.54 -0.61 -41.35
CA ASN A 286 4.81 -1.47 -40.44
C ASN A 286 5.26 -1.20 -39.00
N PRO A 287 4.34 -1.07 -38.02
CA PRO A 287 4.73 -0.73 -36.65
C PRO A 287 5.54 -1.86 -35.99
N THR A 288 6.59 -1.47 -35.25
CA THR A 288 7.22 -2.35 -34.26
C THR A 288 6.43 -2.32 -32.95
N VAL A 289 6.78 -3.20 -31.99
CA VAL A 289 6.11 -3.25 -30.68
C VAL A 289 6.00 -1.88 -30.00
N THR A 290 7.09 -1.11 -29.95
CA THR A 290 7.10 0.22 -29.31
C THR A 290 6.23 1.23 -30.06
N ALA A 291 6.27 1.22 -31.40
CA ALA A 291 5.45 2.12 -32.20
C ALA A 291 3.97 1.74 -32.16
N GLY A 292 3.66 0.44 -32.11
CA GLY A 292 2.31 -0.08 -31.92
C GLY A 292 1.68 0.45 -30.63
N SER A 293 2.40 0.38 -29.50
CA SER A 293 1.92 0.94 -28.23
C SER A 293 1.69 2.46 -28.30
N ALA A 294 2.57 3.21 -28.97
CA ALA A 294 2.38 4.65 -29.15
C ALA A 294 1.16 4.98 -30.03
N LEU A 295 0.90 4.16 -31.06
CA LEU A 295 -0.27 4.29 -31.92
C LEU A 295 -1.57 4.00 -31.16
N ASP A 296 -1.59 3.01 -30.29
CA ASP A 296 -2.77 2.71 -29.47
C ASP A 296 -3.11 3.88 -28.51
N ILE A 297 -2.10 4.52 -27.93
CA ILE A 297 -2.26 5.73 -27.12
C ILE A 297 -2.81 6.90 -27.95
N ALA A 298 -2.21 7.15 -29.12
CA ALA A 298 -2.65 8.22 -30.01
C ALA A 298 -4.09 8.00 -30.50
N TRP A 299 -4.45 6.75 -30.81
CA TRP A 299 -5.81 6.37 -31.19
C TRP A 299 -6.80 6.59 -30.04
N ALA A 300 -6.47 6.19 -28.82
CA ALA A 300 -7.32 6.43 -27.66
C ALA A 300 -7.55 7.93 -27.43
N GLY A 301 -6.53 8.78 -27.66
CA GLY A 301 -6.67 10.23 -27.67
C GLY A 301 -7.66 10.72 -28.73
N PHE A 302 -7.54 10.22 -29.97
CA PHE A 302 -8.45 10.56 -31.06
C PHE A 302 -9.90 10.14 -30.79
N VAL A 303 -10.11 8.96 -30.21
CA VAL A 303 -11.43 8.49 -29.76
C VAL A 303 -12.04 9.46 -28.74
N LYS A 304 -11.29 9.85 -27.71
CA LYS A 304 -11.77 10.78 -26.67
C LYS A 304 -12.14 12.15 -27.25
N ASP A 305 -11.29 12.67 -28.13
CA ASP A 305 -11.43 13.98 -28.77
C ASP A 305 -12.68 14.09 -29.67
N VAL A 306 -12.97 13.04 -30.44
CA VAL A 306 -14.18 12.97 -31.28
C VAL A 306 -15.43 12.69 -30.42
N ALA A 307 -15.31 11.82 -29.41
CA ALA A 307 -16.43 11.49 -28.53
C ALA A 307 -16.97 12.74 -27.82
N VAL A 308 -16.09 13.58 -27.24
CA VAL A 308 -16.53 14.78 -26.52
C VAL A 308 -17.21 15.78 -27.45
N ARG A 309 -16.72 15.98 -28.69
CA ARG A 309 -17.37 16.85 -29.69
C ARG A 309 -18.78 16.38 -30.03
N LEU A 310 -19.00 15.07 -30.14
CA LEU A 310 -20.32 14.50 -30.40
C LEU A 310 -21.26 14.63 -29.18
N LEU A 311 -20.75 14.39 -27.97
CA LEU A 311 -21.53 14.41 -26.75
C LEU A 311 -22.07 15.82 -26.44
N VAL A 312 -21.24 16.87 -26.59
CA VAL A 312 -21.65 18.27 -26.33
C VAL A 312 -22.63 18.84 -27.36
N GLN A 313 -22.97 18.08 -28.40
CA GLN A 313 -24.03 18.43 -29.36
C GLN A 313 -25.36 17.70 -29.08
N GLY A 314 -25.36 16.82 -28.08
CA GLY A 314 -26.50 15.96 -27.76
C GLY A 314 -26.89 16.00 -26.30
N GLY A 315 -27.06 14.82 -25.73
CA GLY A 315 -27.56 14.66 -24.37
C GLY A 315 -26.68 15.31 -23.29
N LEU A 316 -25.36 15.42 -23.49
CA LEU A 316 -24.48 16.03 -22.50
C LEU A 316 -24.63 17.56 -22.46
N ALA A 317 -24.99 18.18 -23.60
CA ALA A 317 -25.14 19.64 -23.72
C ALA A 317 -26.15 20.20 -22.70
N GLN A 318 -27.23 19.45 -22.41
CA GLN A 318 -28.27 19.88 -21.48
C GLN A 318 -27.78 20.04 -20.03
N HIS A 319 -26.67 19.38 -19.67
CA HIS A 319 -26.07 19.41 -18.34
C HIS A 319 -24.94 20.46 -18.24
N LEU A 320 -24.25 20.75 -19.36
CA LEU A 320 -23.10 21.65 -19.41
C LEU A 320 -23.45 23.10 -19.76
N GLY A 321 -24.73 23.48 -19.70
CA GLY A 321 -25.20 24.84 -19.92
C GLY A 321 -25.16 25.26 -21.40
N ASP A 322 -24.39 26.30 -21.72
CA ASP A 322 -24.23 26.89 -23.06
C ASP A 322 -23.07 26.29 -23.87
N THR A 323 -22.47 25.21 -23.34
CA THR A 323 -21.37 24.49 -23.98
C THR A 323 -21.83 23.86 -25.30
N HIS A 324 -21.14 24.17 -26.40
CA HIS A 324 -21.43 23.63 -27.73
C HIS A 324 -20.15 23.47 -28.57
N TYR A 325 -20.22 22.63 -29.60
CA TYR A 325 -19.14 22.47 -30.58
C TYR A 325 -19.31 23.46 -31.75
N ASP A 326 -18.25 24.19 -32.10
CA ASP A 326 -18.19 25.02 -33.31
C ASP A 326 -17.31 24.35 -34.37
N ILE A 327 -17.96 23.76 -35.37
CA ILE A 327 -17.29 23.06 -36.49
C ILE A 327 -16.36 23.97 -37.31
N ARG A 328 -16.62 25.28 -37.36
CA ARG A 328 -15.80 26.20 -38.18
C ARG A 328 -14.42 26.41 -37.57
N THR A 329 -14.35 26.41 -36.26
CA THR A 329 -13.10 26.61 -35.50
C THR A 329 -12.54 25.30 -34.95
N ASP A 330 -13.30 24.19 -35.08
CA ASP A 330 -13.04 22.89 -34.46
C ASP A 330 -12.77 23.00 -32.94
N SER A 331 -13.59 23.81 -32.25
CA SER A 331 -13.43 24.06 -30.82
C SER A 331 -14.71 23.84 -30.03
N ILE A 332 -14.58 23.57 -28.72
CA ILE A 332 -15.73 23.53 -27.81
C ILE A 332 -15.84 24.88 -27.10
N VAL A 333 -16.92 25.60 -27.37
CA VAL A 333 -17.17 26.96 -26.89
C VAL A 333 -18.14 26.92 -25.71
N SER A 334 -17.79 27.61 -24.62
CA SER A 334 -18.62 27.75 -23.42
C SER A 334 -18.34 29.07 -22.70
N THR A 335 -19.35 29.66 -22.05
CA THR A 335 -19.13 30.78 -21.11
C THR A 335 -18.69 30.30 -19.72
N HIS A 336 -18.85 29.02 -19.42
CA HIS A 336 -18.39 28.40 -18.17
C HIS A 336 -16.99 27.79 -18.37
N SER A 337 -16.18 27.74 -17.31
CA SER A 337 -14.92 27.00 -17.35
C SER A 337 -15.17 25.51 -17.16
N VAL A 338 -14.17 24.69 -17.49
CA VAL A 338 -14.23 23.22 -17.30
C VAL A 338 -14.46 22.81 -15.83
N ALA A 339 -14.18 23.69 -14.85
CA ALA A 339 -14.54 23.46 -13.45
C ALA A 339 -16.06 23.23 -13.25
N HIS A 340 -16.90 23.91 -14.03
CA HIS A 340 -18.34 23.67 -14.00
C HIS A 340 -18.70 22.28 -14.50
N ALA A 341 -18.00 21.78 -15.52
CA ALA A 341 -18.18 20.42 -15.99
C ALA A 341 -17.76 19.41 -14.92
N VAL A 342 -16.61 19.61 -14.26
CA VAL A 342 -16.17 18.74 -13.14
C VAL A 342 -17.25 18.64 -12.06
N ALA A 343 -17.81 19.77 -11.63
CA ALA A 343 -18.90 19.80 -10.65
C ALA A 343 -20.16 19.08 -11.15
N THR A 344 -20.53 19.29 -12.41
CA THR A 344 -21.69 18.63 -13.03
C THR A 344 -21.51 17.11 -13.08
N PHE A 345 -20.32 16.63 -13.45
CA PHE A 345 -19.99 15.21 -13.45
C PHE A 345 -19.96 14.63 -12.03
N ALA A 346 -19.55 15.40 -11.03
CA ALA A 346 -19.63 14.98 -9.63
C ALA A 346 -21.09 14.78 -9.20
N GLU A 347 -21.95 15.77 -9.45
CA GLU A 347 -23.40 15.70 -9.16
C GLU A 347 -24.07 14.53 -9.88
N MET A 348 -23.77 14.34 -11.17
CA MET A 348 -24.29 13.22 -11.95
C MET A 348 -23.85 11.86 -11.42
N GLY A 349 -22.74 11.78 -10.69
CA GLY A 349 -22.19 10.55 -10.12
C GLY A 349 -22.71 10.20 -8.72
N GLU A 350 -23.43 11.10 -8.03
CA GLU A 350 -23.83 10.91 -6.63
C GLU A 350 -24.74 9.70 -6.41
N ASP A 351 -25.55 9.32 -7.40
CA ASP A 351 -26.48 8.19 -7.29
C ASP A 351 -25.77 6.81 -7.26
N ARG A 352 -24.44 6.75 -7.46
CA ARG A 352 -23.67 5.50 -7.45
C ARG A 352 -23.33 5.12 -6.01
N THR A 353 -23.71 3.91 -5.62
CA THR A 353 -23.60 3.46 -4.22
C THR A 353 -22.39 2.57 -3.97
N THR A 354 -22.05 1.68 -4.91
CA THR A 354 -20.89 0.79 -4.76
C THR A 354 -19.62 1.46 -5.24
N LEU A 355 -18.48 1.03 -4.70
CA LEU A 355 -17.18 1.51 -5.15
C LEU A 355 -16.95 1.17 -6.64
N ARG A 356 -17.43 0.00 -7.06
CA ARG A 356 -17.35 -0.45 -8.45
C ARG A 356 -18.08 0.45 -9.42
N ASP A 357 -19.30 0.85 -9.09
CA ASP A 357 -20.10 1.74 -9.95
C ASP A 357 -19.45 3.13 -10.03
N LYS A 358 -18.98 3.65 -8.89
CA LYS A 358 -18.28 4.94 -8.82
C LYS A 358 -17.01 4.94 -9.66
N ALA A 359 -16.14 3.93 -9.52
CA ALA A 359 -14.90 3.84 -10.27
C ALA A 359 -15.13 3.72 -11.78
N ASN A 360 -16.08 2.87 -12.20
CA ASN A 360 -16.45 2.72 -13.62
C ASN A 360 -16.99 4.01 -14.22
N TYR A 361 -17.88 4.69 -13.50
CA TYR A 361 -18.42 5.99 -13.91
C TYR A 361 -17.29 7.02 -14.07
N TRP A 362 -16.45 7.17 -13.05
CA TRP A 362 -15.39 8.18 -13.05
C TRP A 362 -14.30 7.91 -14.09
N ALA A 363 -13.99 6.64 -14.41
CA ALA A 363 -13.08 6.31 -15.52
C ALA A 363 -13.60 6.87 -16.86
N GLY A 364 -14.91 6.75 -17.12
CA GLY A 364 -15.55 7.35 -18.29
C GLY A 364 -15.65 8.87 -18.21
N ALA A 365 -16.02 9.42 -17.05
CA ALA A 365 -16.13 10.86 -16.83
C ALA A 365 -14.79 11.58 -17.02
N LEU A 366 -13.69 11.05 -16.46
CA LEU A 366 -12.35 11.61 -16.61
C LEU A 366 -11.89 11.63 -18.06
N ALA A 367 -12.19 10.58 -18.84
CA ALA A 367 -11.86 10.57 -20.26
C ALA A 367 -12.56 11.69 -21.05
N VAL A 368 -13.81 12.02 -20.68
CA VAL A 368 -14.56 13.14 -21.29
C VAL A 368 -14.08 14.49 -20.77
N LEU A 369 -13.85 14.62 -19.46
CA LEU A 369 -13.35 15.84 -18.83
C LEU A 369 -11.95 16.21 -19.32
N ASP A 370 -11.04 15.24 -19.46
CA ASP A 370 -9.69 15.46 -19.98
C ASP A 370 -9.74 15.95 -21.44
N ALA A 371 -10.63 15.38 -22.26
CA ALA A 371 -10.84 15.81 -23.64
C ALA A 371 -11.49 17.21 -23.70
N LEU A 372 -12.46 17.50 -22.82
CA LEU A 372 -13.08 18.82 -22.70
C LEU A 372 -12.06 19.87 -22.27
N GLN A 373 -11.19 19.55 -21.30
CA GLN A 373 -10.10 20.41 -20.86
C GLN A 373 -9.13 20.74 -21.98
N ALA A 374 -8.84 19.79 -22.87
CA ALA A 374 -7.96 20.01 -24.01
C ALA A 374 -8.59 20.82 -25.15
N ALA A 375 -9.89 20.61 -25.43
CA ALA A 375 -10.59 21.19 -26.59
C ALA A 375 -11.39 22.48 -26.29
N SER A 376 -11.60 22.81 -25.01
CA SER A 376 -12.41 23.96 -24.61
C SER A 376 -11.71 25.29 -24.83
N THR A 377 -12.47 26.32 -25.23
CA THR A 377 -11.99 27.71 -25.26
C THR A 377 -11.86 28.33 -23.87
N ASN A 378 -12.35 27.68 -22.81
CA ASN A 378 -12.31 28.15 -21.42
C ASN A 378 -11.84 27.02 -20.46
N PRO A 379 -10.59 26.55 -20.59
CA PRO A 379 -10.05 25.49 -19.75
C PRO A 379 -9.96 25.92 -18.29
N ASP A 380 -10.04 24.96 -17.37
CA ASP A 380 -9.87 25.20 -15.94
C ASP A 380 -8.37 25.20 -15.58
N PRO A 381 -7.80 26.30 -15.05
CA PRO A 381 -6.40 26.32 -14.63
C PRO A 381 -6.11 25.40 -13.44
N ASP A 382 -7.11 25.10 -12.61
CA ASP A 382 -6.98 24.25 -11.41
C ASP A 382 -7.59 22.85 -11.61
N TYR A 383 -7.73 22.43 -12.88
CA TYR A 383 -8.41 21.21 -13.29
C TYR A 383 -8.02 19.96 -12.48
N ALA A 384 -6.72 19.73 -12.30
CA ALA A 384 -6.24 18.56 -11.56
C ALA A 384 -6.70 18.56 -10.09
N ALA A 385 -6.68 19.72 -9.43
CA ALA A 385 -7.10 19.84 -8.04
C ALA A 385 -8.62 19.68 -7.88
N ASN A 386 -9.40 20.26 -8.79
CA ASN A 386 -10.86 20.14 -8.79
C ASN A 386 -11.31 18.70 -9.07
N VAL A 387 -10.63 18.00 -9.98
CA VAL A 387 -10.84 16.57 -10.24
C VAL A 387 -10.53 15.73 -9.00
N GLU A 388 -9.37 15.94 -8.36
CA GLU A 388 -9.01 15.19 -7.16
C GLU A 388 -9.97 15.46 -6.00
N ALA A 389 -10.47 16.68 -5.85
CA ALA A 389 -11.50 17.00 -4.86
C ALA A 389 -12.80 16.23 -5.13
N ALA A 390 -13.28 16.22 -6.38
CA ALA A 390 -14.49 15.49 -6.75
C ALA A 390 -14.33 13.96 -6.59
N LEU A 391 -13.15 13.42 -6.89
CA LEU A 391 -12.84 12.01 -6.67
C LEU A 391 -12.74 11.68 -5.18
N ALA A 392 -12.15 12.56 -4.37
CA ALA A 392 -12.08 12.38 -2.92
C ALA A 392 -13.47 12.30 -2.29
N ASP A 393 -14.40 13.17 -2.70
CA ASP A 393 -15.81 13.12 -2.28
C ASP A 393 -16.50 11.81 -2.72
N ALA A 394 -16.07 11.23 -3.85
CA ALA A 394 -16.54 9.92 -4.31
C ALA A 394 -15.84 8.73 -3.62
N GLY A 395 -14.82 8.94 -2.79
CA GLY A 395 -14.01 7.88 -2.17
C GLY A 395 -12.91 7.30 -3.08
N LEU A 396 -12.55 8.02 -4.15
CA LEU A 396 -11.54 7.65 -5.16
C LEU A 396 -10.34 8.63 -5.17
N GLY A 397 -10.22 9.48 -4.16
CA GLY A 397 -9.19 10.52 -4.09
C GLY A 397 -7.78 9.92 -4.14
N GLY A 398 -6.89 10.55 -4.91
CA GLY A 398 -5.54 10.07 -5.17
C GLY A 398 -5.44 9.09 -6.35
N PHE A 399 -6.55 8.55 -6.86
CA PHE A 399 -6.55 7.54 -7.91
C PHE A 399 -6.94 8.06 -9.31
N ALA A 400 -6.95 9.38 -9.55
CA ALA A 400 -7.27 9.92 -10.88
C ALA A 400 -6.31 9.43 -11.97
N HIS A 401 -5.05 9.19 -11.60
CA HIS A 401 -4.03 8.67 -12.51
C HIS A 401 -4.30 7.19 -12.86
N VAL A 402 -4.82 6.40 -11.91
CA VAL A 402 -5.21 4.99 -12.10
C VAL A 402 -6.45 4.87 -12.99
N LEU A 403 -7.50 5.66 -12.71
CA LEU A 403 -8.77 5.64 -13.45
C LEU A 403 -8.63 6.02 -14.94
N ARG A 404 -7.59 6.78 -15.29
CA ARG A 404 -7.29 7.14 -16.69
C ARG A 404 -6.76 5.97 -17.52
N ASN A 405 -6.37 4.86 -16.88
CA ASN A 405 -5.78 3.69 -17.52
C ASN A 405 -6.56 2.40 -17.18
N PRO A 406 -7.82 2.27 -17.63
CA PRO A 406 -8.62 1.08 -17.39
C PRO A 406 -8.04 -0.15 -18.11
N VAL A 407 -7.80 -1.22 -17.34
CA VAL A 407 -7.47 -2.56 -17.83
C VAL A 407 -8.65 -3.48 -17.53
N PHE A 408 -9.43 -3.79 -18.56
CA PHE A 408 -10.55 -4.73 -18.45
C PHE A 408 -10.03 -6.17 -18.58
N LEU A 409 -10.26 -7.00 -17.57
CA LEU A 409 -10.00 -8.43 -17.66
C LEU A 409 -11.21 -9.09 -18.33
N ALA A 410 -11.01 -9.63 -19.54
CA ALA A 410 -12.01 -10.48 -20.18
C ALA A 410 -11.99 -11.90 -19.57
N GLU A 411 -13.15 -12.51 -19.42
CA GLU A 411 -13.31 -13.92 -19.02
C GLU A 411 -12.38 -14.85 -19.82
N GLY A 412 -11.49 -15.57 -19.13
CA GLY A 412 -10.89 -16.82 -19.63
C GLY A 412 -9.56 -16.78 -20.42
N VAL A 413 -8.74 -15.72 -20.37
CA VAL A 413 -7.40 -15.74 -21.00
C VAL A 413 -6.31 -16.18 -20.03
N TRP A 414 -6.19 -17.49 -19.86
CA TRP A 414 -5.11 -18.19 -19.16
C TRP A 414 -3.74 -17.83 -19.77
N ASN A 415 -2.82 -17.22 -19.00
CA ASN A 415 -1.43 -17.02 -19.44
C ASN A 415 -0.60 -18.27 -19.07
N PRO A 416 -0.08 -19.09 -20.02
CA PRO A 416 0.56 -20.37 -19.72
C PRO A 416 1.98 -20.26 -19.14
N GLY A 417 2.46 -19.04 -18.88
CA GLY A 417 3.83 -18.78 -18.47
C GLY A 417 4.00 -18.79 -16.96
N TRP A 418 4.11 -19.99 -16.39
CA TRP A 418 4.57 -20.36 -15.02
C TRP A 418 3.43 -20.93 -14.17
N ALA A 419 3.25 -22.23 -14.32
CA ALA A 419 2.26 -23.00 -13.60
C ALA A 419 2.69 -23.22 -12.14
N TRP A 420 2.28 -22.31 -11.26
CA TRP A 420 1.78 -22.60 -9.92
C TRP A 420 0.62 -21.62 -9.67
N GLU A 421 -0.59 -22.15 -9.45
CA GLU A 421 -1.78 -21.43 -8.94
C GLU A 421 -2.54 -20.39 -9.81
N GLY A 422 -2.55 -20.48 -11.15
CA GLY A 422 -3.64 -19.82 -11.93
C GLY A 422 -3.71 -18.28 -11.87
N PHE A 423 -2.61 -17.60 -11.51
CA PHE A 423 -2.57 -16.14 -11.37
C PHE A 423 -2.57 -15.39 -12.70
N TYR A 424 -3.41 -14.36 -12.81
CA TYR A 424 -3.24 -13.29 -13.81
C TYR A 424 -2.09 -12.39 -13.38
N TYR A 425 -1.00 -12.44 -14.15
CA TYR A 425 0.14 -11.53 -14.02
C TYR A 425 -0.04 -10.34 -14.96
N HIS A 426 -0.31 -9.15 -14.41
CA HIS A 426 -0.21 -7.92 -15.18
C HIS A 426 1.26 -7.44 -15.16
N ARG A 427 1.93 -7.46 -16.32
CA ARG A 427 3.32 -6.98 -16.50
C ARG A 427 3.40 -5.53 -17.01
N ALA A 428 2.41 -4.68 -16.74
CA ALA A 428 2.68 -3.24 -16.91
C ALA A 428 3.46 -2.77 -15.68
N SER A 429 4.58 -2.09 -15.92
CA SER A 429 5.20 -1.23 -14.91
C SER A 429 4.26 -0.05 -14.64
N GLY A 430 3.88 0.17 -13.37
CA GLY A 430 3.05 1.30 -12.94
C GLY A 430 1.57 0.95 -12.73
N ASP A 431 0.78 2.00 -12.59
CA ASP A 431 -0.58 1.98 -12.05
C ASP A 431 -1.60 1.24 -12.93
N ALA A 432 -2.63 0.65 -12.30
CA ALA A 432 -3.63 -0.14 -13.03
C ALA A 432 -5.03 -0.09 -12.40
N PHE A 433 -6.06 0.12 -13.22
CA PHE A 433 -7.45 -0.06 -12.84
C PHE A 433 -7.95 -1.42 -13.37
N ILE A 434 -8.25 -2.36 -12.48
CA ILE A 434 -8.58 -3.75 -12.77
C ILE A 434 -10.04 -4.03 -12.40
N VAL A 435 -10.80 -4.59 -13.34
CA VAL A 435 -12.18 -5.03 -13.14
C VAL A 435 -12.32 -6.50 -13.57
N GLY A 436 -12.71 -7.37 -12.63
CA GLY A 436 -12.95 -8.81 -12.77
C GLY A 436 -14.42 -9.18 -12.97
N GLY A 437 -14.66 -10.45 -13.33
CA GLY A 437 -15.98 -11.05 -13.59
C GLY A 437 -16.73 -11.45 -12.31
N ASP A 438 -17.49 -12.54 -12.35
CA ASP A 438 -18.16 -13.15 -11.18
C ASP A 438 -17.61 -14.56 -10.85
N ASP A 439 -16.50 -14.93 -11.49
CA ASP A 439 -15.74 -16.15 -11.23
C ASP A 439 -14.65 -15.90 -10.19
N GLY A 440 -14.06 -16.95 -9.59
CA GLY A 440 -12.88 -16.76 -8.73
C GLY A 440 -11.62 -16.42 -9.54
N HIS A 441 -10.95 -15.32 -9.19
CA HIS A 441 -9.72 -14.86 -9.81
C HIS A 441 -8.55 -14.97 -8.84
N ALA A 442 -7.35 -15.21 -9.37
CA ALA A 442 -6.12 -15.08 -8.62
C ALA A 442 -5.26 -14.03 -9.34
N MET A 443 -4.86 -12.95 -8.66
CA MET A 443 -4.20 -11.81 -9.31
C MET A 443 -3.00 -11.31 -8.50
N SER A 444 -2.01 -10.80 -9.22
CA SER A 444 -0.89 -10.07 -8.66
C SER A 444 -0.54 -8.89 -9.55
N VAL A 445 -0.23 -7.77 -8.92
CA VAL A 445 0.15 -6.51 -9.57
C VAL A 445 1.62 -6.16 -9.27
N ASN A 446 2.22 -5.32 -10.10
CA ASN A 446 3.58 -4.81 -9.86
C ASN A 446 3.52 -3.57 -8.95
N VAL A 447 4.67 -2.97 -8.68
CA VAL A 447 4.75 -1.68 -7.96
C VAL A 447 3.95 -0.59 -8.69
N GLY A 448 3.12 0.12 -7.94
CA GLY A 448 2.24 1.19 -8.42
C GLY A 448 0.96 1.29 -7.60
N ASP A 449 0.16 2.31 -7.87
CA ASP A 449 -1.15 2.48 -7.26
C ASP A 449 -2.20 1.75 -8.12
N HIS A 450 -3.07 0.96 -7.48
CA HIS A 450 -4.05 0.16 -8.20
C HIS A 450 -5.46 0.31 -7.63
N ILE A 451 -6.46 0.24 -8.52
CA ILE A 451 -7.85 -0.01 -8.15
C ILE A 451 -8.17 -1.43 -8.61
N VAL A 452 -8.65 -2.30 -7.73
CA VAL A 452 -8.91 -3.72 -8.04
C VAL A 452 -10.32 -4.09 -7.60
N LEU A 453 -11.17 -4.48 -8.55
CA LEU A 453 -12.60 -4.75 -8.32
C LEU A 453 -12.99 -6.09 -8.94
N THR A 454 -13.24 -7.15 -8.17
CA THR A 454 -13.28 -8.53 -8.74
C THR A 454 -14.62 -9.24 -8.79
N GLY A 455 -15.70 -8.62 -8.29
CA GLY A 455 -17.07 -9.12 -8.44
C GLY A 455 -17.41 -10.27 -7.50
N ALA A 456 -18.31 -11.18 -7.90
CA ALA A 456 -18.50 -12.40 -7.12
C ALA A 456 -17.37 -13.41 -7.39
N GLY A 457 -17.22 -14.42 -6.53
CA GLY A 457 -16.18 -15.44 -6.66
C GLY A 457 -15.33 -15.54 -5.40
N ASN A 458 -14.47 -16.55 -5.35
CA ASN A 458 -13.42 -16.63 -4.33
C ASN A 458 -12.15 -16.07 -4.96
N ASP A 459 -11.84 -14.82 -4.65
CA ASP A 459 -10.76 -14.07 -5.26
C ASP A 459 -9.53 -14.03 -4.36
N VAL A 460 -8.34 -14.11 -4.97
CA VAL A 460 -7.05 -13.99 -4.29
C VAL A 460 -6.30 -12.81 -4.90
N PHE A 461 -5.93 -11.84 -4.07
CA PHE A 461 -5.17 -10.67 -4.50
C PHE A 461 -3.83 -10.54 -3.78
N ARG A 462 -2.77 -10.33 -4.56
CA ARG A 462 -1.41 -10.08 -4.10
C ARG A 462 -0.95 -8.66 -4.52
N PRO A 463 -1.06 -7.65 -3.65
CA PRO A 463 -0.53 -6.32 -3.93
C PRO A 463 1.00 -6.26 -3.88
N ALA A 464 1.56 -5.24 -4.52
CA ALA A 464 2.97 -4.84 -4.39
C ALA A 464 3.10 -3.50 -3.65
N GLU A 465 4.28 -2.86 -3.67
CA GLU A 465 4.45 -1.46 -3.19
C GLU A 465 3.52 -0.50 -3.95
N GLY A 466 3.13 0.60 -3.30
CA GLY A 466 2.10 1.54 -3.78
C GLY A 466 0.79 1.45 -3.00
N SER A 467 -0.07 2.45 -3.15
CA SER A 467 -1.35 2.59 -2.44
C SER A 467 -2.48 2.02 -3.29
N ASN A 468 -3.21 1.04 -2.76
CA ASN A 468 -4.24 0.32 -3.50
C ASN A 468 -5.63 0.54 -2.94
N LEU A 469 -6.63 0.44 -3.81
CA LEU A 469 -8.04 0.43 -3.46
C LEU A 469 -8.67 -0.88 -3.97
N ILE A 470 -9.04 -1.75 -3.04
CA ILE A 470 -9.30 -3.17 -3.29
C ILE A 470 -10.73 -3.50 -2.86
N ASP A 471 -11.52 -4.03 -3.78
CA ASP A 471 -12.85 -4.60 -3.50
C ASP A 471 -12.91 -5.98 -4.14
N LEU A 472 -12.84 -7.02 -3.31
CA LEU A 472 -12.92 -8.40 -3.77
C LEU A 472 -14.36 -8.92 -3.91
N GLY A 473 -15.36 -8.06 -3.70
CA GLY A 473 -16.77 -8.36 -3.90
C GLY A 473 -17.27 -9.59 -3.13
N GLY A 474 -18.09 -10.43 -3.73
CA GLY A 474 -18.84 -11.47 -3.00
C GLY A 474 -18.19 -12.84 -3.04
N GLY A 475 -17.87 -13.44 -1.89
CA GLY A 475 -17.39 -14.82 -1.78
C GLY A 475 -16.47 -14.98 -0.58
N THR A 476 -15.56 -15.94 -0.62
CA THR A 476 -14.47 -16.08 0.35
C THR A 476 -13.18 -15.62 -0.29
N ASN A 477 -12.76 -14.41 0.06
CA ASN A 477 -11.69 -13.71 -0.62
C ASN A 477 -10.44 -13.60 0.24
N ARG A 478 -9.27 -13.72 -0.40
CA ARG A 478 -7.95 -13.68 0.22
C ARG A 478 -7.13 -12.48 -0.23
N LEU A 479 -6.61 -11.74 0.74
CA LEU A 479 -5.58 -10.72 0.54
C LEU A 479 -4.26 -11.23 1.11
N THR A 480 -3.18 -11.20 0.32
CA THR A 480 -1.90 -11.77 0.75
C THR A 480 -0.71 -10.90 0.44
N TYR A 481 0.11 -10.68 1.47
CA TYR A 481 1.26 -9.79 1.49
C TYR A 481 2.61 -10.51 1.61
N ASP A 482 2.60 -11.83 1.38
CA ASP A 482 3.70 -12.78 1.56
C ASP A 482 4.96 -12.49 0.71
N LEU A 483 4.81 -11.75 -0.39
CA LEU A 483 5.84 -11.49 -1.39
C LEU A 483 6.13 -9.99 -1.64
N LEU A 484 5.67 -9.09 -0.76
CA LEU A 484 6.06 -7.68 -0.83
C LEU A 484 7.60 -7.56 -0.89
N ASP A 485 8.08 -6.83 -1.89
CA ASP A 485 9.36 -6.96 -2.59
C ASP A 485 10.61 -7.36 -1.76
N GLN A 486 11.20 -8.52 -2.09
CA GLN A 486 12.45 -9.04 -1.54
C GLN A 486 13.69 -8.19 -1.85
N THR A 487 13.58 -7.10 -2.63
CA THR A 487 14.73 -6.28 -3.05
C THR A 487 15.09 -5.12 -2.10
N ARG A 488 14.23 -4.78 -1.12
CA ARG A 488 14.47 -3.66 -0.17
C ARG A 488 14.48 -4.02 1.31
N GLY A 489 14.40 -5.31 1.64
CA GLY A 489 14.27 -5.81 3.00
C GLY A 489 12.78 -5.92 3.35
N ASN A 490 12.37 -7.08 3.85
CA ASN A 490 10.98 -7.34 4.20
C ASN A 490 10.49 -6.28 5.20
N VAL A 491 9.23 -5.85 5.06
CA VAL A 491 8.65 -4.70 5.76
C VAL A 491 7.50 -5.16 6.67
N SER A 492 7.46 -4.70 7.93
CA SER A 492 6.30 -4.89 8.81
C SER A 492 5.10 -4.06 8.38
N MET A 493 3.89 -4.53 8.69
CA MET A 493 2.65 -3.81 8.39
C MET A 493 1.73 -3.68 9.60
N THR A 494 0.87 -2.68 9.54
CA THR A 494 -0.27 -2.52 10.45
C THR A 494 -1.55 -2.65 9.65
N ILE A 495 -2.38 -3.64 9.97
CA ILE A 495 -3.58 -3.98 9.23
C ILE A 495 -4.78 -3.96 10.18
N ASP A 496 -5.87 -3.35 9.74
CA ASP A 496 -7.14 -3.29 10.46
C ASP A 496 -8.25 -3.73 9.49
N MET A 497 -8.84 -4.91 9.76
CA MET A 497 -9.84 -5.54 8.89
C MET A 497 -11.23 -4.92 9.03
N GLU A 498 -11.56 -4.31 10.17
CA GLU A 498 -12.83 -3.60 10.40
C GLU A 498 -12.89 -2.30 9.57
N THR A 499 -11.82 -1.51 9.59
CA THR A 499 -11.71 -0.28 8.79
C THR A 499 -11.29 -0.55 7.34
N GLY A 500 -10.72 -1.74 7.08
CA GLY A 500 -10.22 -2.12 5.77
C GLY A 500 -8.97 -1.34 5.38
N ILE A 501 -8.04 -1.11 6.32
CA ILE A 501 -6.83 -0.32 6.08
C ILE A 501 -5.60 -1.18 6.34
N ALA A 502 -4.66 -1.21 5.40
CA ALA A 502 -3.32 -1.75 5.59
C ALA A 502 -2.26 -0.67 5.34
N LEU A 503 -1.51 -0.33 6.39
CA LEU A 503 -0.39 0.61 6.37
C LEU A 503 0.92 -0.15 6.15
N LYS A 504 1.60 0.17 5.06
CA LYS A 504 2.93 -0.34 4.75
C LYS A 504 3.98 0.60 5.37
N HIS A 505 5.09 0.08 5.91
CA HIS A 505 6.14 0.94 6.48
C HIS A 505 6.78 1.92 5.48
N THR A 506 6.59 1.71 4.17
CA THR A 506 6.98 2.68 3.12
C THR A 506 6.17 3.98 3.18
N GLY A 507 5.05 3.99 3.92
CA GLY A 507 4.07 5.08 3.98
C GLY A 507 2.90 4.91 3.02
N ASP A 508 2.93 3.87 2.17
CA ASP A 508 1.83 3.52 1.27
C ASP A 508 0.66 2.91 2.05
N VAL A 509 -0.56 3.14 1.56
CA VAL A 509 -1.79 2.69 2.22
C VAL A 509 -2.67 1.92 1.25
N ASP A 510 -2.96 0.67 1.59
CA ASP A 510 -4.03 -0.07 0.93
C ASP A 510 -5.34 0.10 1.69
N ARG A 511 -6.41 0.33 0.94
CA ARG A 511 -7.79 0.31 1.42
C ARG A 511 -8.49 -0.88 0.80
N PHE A 512 -9.03 -1.76 1.61
CA PHE A 512 -9.66 -2.99 1.14
C PHE A 512 -11.04 -3.19 1.76
N VAL A 513 -11.92 -3.85 1.02
CA VAL A 513 -13.21 -4.33 1.51
C VAL A 513 -13.46 -5.75 0.99
N ASN A 514 -14.37 -6.45 1.66
CA ASN A 514 -14.79 -7.80 1.29
C ASN A 514 -13.65 -8.83 1.29
N VAL A 515 -12.78 -8.79 2.30
CA VAL A 515 -11.73 -9.79 2.56
C VAL A 515 -12.18 -10.69 3.71
N GLN A 516 -11.91 -12.00 3.62
CA GLN A 516 -12.19 -12.98 4.68
C GLN A 516 -10.92 -13.71 5.13
N GLU A 517 -9.92 -13.79 4.26
CA GLU A 517 -8.64 -14.42 4.56
C GLU A 517 -7.52 -13.40 4.35
N LEU A 518 -6.70 -13.19 5.38
CA LEU A 518 -5.60 -12.25 5.36
C LEU A 518 -4.28 -12.97 5.65
N TYR A 519 -3.29 -12.75 4.80
CA TYR A 519 -1.95 -13.29 4.97
C TYR A 519 -0.97 -12.13 5.11
N GLY A 520 -0.32 -12.04 6.25
CA GLY A 520 0.69 -11.03 6.57
C GLY A 520 1.96 -11.15 5.72
N THR A 521 2.93 -10.32 6.05
CA THR A 521 4.28 -10.35 5.52
C THR A 521 5.13 -11.35 6.28
N ARG A 522 6.41 -11.45 5.86
CA ARG A 522 7.42 -12.27 6.56
C ARG A 522 8.03 -11.56 7.77
N MET A 523 7.62 -10.34 8.09
CA MET A 523 8.10 -9.56 9.24
C MET A 523 7.02 -9.50 10.31
N ALA A 524 7.40 -8.94 11.45
CA ALA A 524 6.50 -8.66 12.57
C ALA A 524 5.36 -7.74 12.11
N ASP A 525 4.16 -8.29 11.95
CA ASP A 525 2.98 -7.51 11.59
C ASP A 525 2.09 -7.26 12.82
N THR A 526 1.30 -6.19 12.77
CA THR A 526 0.20 -5.95 13.70
C THR A 526 -1.10 -6.05 12.92
N ILE A 527 -1.96 -7.00 13.27
CA ILE A 527 -3.20 -7.28 12.57
C ILE A 527 -4.36 -7.26 13.56
N THR A 528 -5.34 -6.42 13.28
CA THR A 528 -6.62 -6.38 14.01
C THR A 528 -7.72 -6.90 13.08
N GLY A 529 -8.43 -7.95 13.51
CA GLY A 529 -9.63 -8.50 12.89
C GLY A 529 -10.83 -7.56 13.02
N SER A 530 -12.00 -8.06 12.62
CA SER A 530 -13.27 -7.33 12.67
C SER A 530 -14.27 -8.02 13.60
N GLN A 531 -15.52 -7.60 13.61
CA GLN A 531 -16.59 -8.30 14.35
C GLN A 531 -17.12 -9.55 13.61
N ARG A 532 -16.35 -10.13 12.70
CA ARG A 532 -16.73 -11.26 11.85
C ARG A 532 -15.65 -12.33 11.94
N GLY A 533 -16.05 -13.60 11.90
CA GLY A 533 -15.10 -14.71 11.79
C GLY A 533 -14.26 -14.65 10.51
N GLU A 534 -12.94 -14.64 10.71
CA GLU A 534 -11.89 -14.42 9.72
C GLU A 534 -10.80 -15.48 9.78
N VAL A 535 -10.01 -15.57 8.71
CA VAL A 535 -8.80 -16.39 8.70
C VAL A 535 -7.59 -15.47 8.60
N ILE A 536 -6.78 -15.42 9.65
CA ILE A 536 -5.61 -14.56 9.73
C ILE A 536 -4.35 -15.42 9.83
N VAL A 537 -3.43 -15.22 8.89
CA VAL A 537 -2.17 -15.97 8.83
C VAL A 537 -0.99 -15.02 8.99
N GLY A 538 -0.30 -15.13 10.13
CA GLY A 538 1.00 -14.48 10.37
C GLY A 538 2.14 -15.33 9.80
N ILE A 539 3.00 -14.78 8.95
CA ILE A 539 4.06 -15.56 8.25
C ILE A 539 5.45 -15.38 8.86
N GLY A 540 5.62 -14.49 9.85
CA GLY A 540 6.86 -14.17 10.57
C GLY A 540 8.03 -15.14 10.42
N VAL A 541 9.19 -14.63 9.98
CA VAL A 541 10.42 -15.43 9.94
C VAL A 541 11.52 -14.81 10.81
N GLY A 542 12.36 -15.66 11.41
CA GLY A 542 13.40 -15.20 12.34
C GLY A 542 12.79 -14.76 13.67
N ASP A 543 13.26 -13.64 14.21
CA ASP A 543 12.78 -13.08 15.49
C ASP A 543 11.59 -12.10 15.31
N ALA A 544 10.87 -12.22 14.19
CA ALA A 544 9.66 -11.44 13.95
C ALA A 544 8.55 -11.90 14.91
N MET A 545 7.98 -10.96 15.67
CA MET A 545 6.83 -11.20 16.53
C MET A 545 5.55 -10.67 15.88
N GLU A 546 4.64 -11.55 15.52
CA GLU A 546 3.32 -11.18 15.02
C GLU A 546 2.40 -10.83 16.18
N VAL A 547 1.65 -9.74 16.04
CA VAL A 547 0.60 -9.34 16.98
C VAL A 547 -0.73 -9.40 16.25
N ILE A 548 -1.61 -10.32 16.67
CA ILE A 548 -2.90 -10.56 16.04
C ILE A 548 -4.00 -10.49 17.09
N ASP A 549 -5.08 -9.78 16.79
CA ASP A 549 -6.27 -9.65 17.64
C ASP A 549 -7.50 -9.87 16.76
N GLY A 550 -8.15 -11.04 16.87
CA GLY A 550 -9.30 -11.44 16.04
C GLY A 550 -10.55 -10.61 16.26
N LYS A 551 -10.70 -10.04 17.47
CA LYS A 551 -11.84 -9.24 17.95
C LYS A 551 -13.09 -10.06 18.20
N GLY A 552 -13.87 -10.41 17.19
CA GLY A 552 -15.11 -11.13 17.45
C GLY A 552 -15.66 -11.89 16.26
N GLY A 553 -16.49 -12.88 16.54
CA GLY A 553 -16.83 -13.94 15.60
C GLY A 553 -15.79 -15.06 15.63
N ASP A 554 -16.17 -16.24 15.14
CA ASP A 554 -15.31 -17.43 15.18
C ASP A 554 -14.11 -17.30 14.22
N ASP A 555 -12.94 -16.99 14.75
CA ASP A 555 -11.71 -16.69 14.03
C ASP A 555 -10.79 -17.91 13.90
N THR A 556 -9.95 -17.89 12.86
CA THR A 556 -8.86 -18.85 12.69
C THR A 556 -7.55 -18.10 12.54
N ILE A 557 -6.72 -18.14 13.57
CA ILE A 557 -5.41 -17.49 13.63
C ILE A 557 -4.32 -18.54 13.49
N VAL A 558 -3.44 -18.37 12.50
CA VAL A 558 -2.36 -19.33 12.24
C VAL A 558 -1.01 -18.63 12.16
N GLY A 559 -0.12 -18.95 13.09
CA GLY A 559 1.32 -18.78 12.99
C GLY A 559 1.89 -19.76 11.98
N PHE A 560 2.41 -19.25 10.87
CA PHE A 560 2.91 -20.07 9.76
C PHE A 560 4.42 -20.28 9.87
N ASP A 561 4.86 -21.47 10.27
CA ASP A 561 6.21 -21.95 9.98
C ASP A 561 6.18 -23.38 9.45
N ALA A 562 6.23 -23.53 8.12
CA ALA A 562 6.18 -24.85 7.49
C ALA A 562 7.25 -25.08 6.41
N HIS A 563 8.14 -24.12 6.13
CA HIS A 563 8.89 -24.18 4.86
C HIS A 563 10.38 -23.85 4.89
N ASN A 564 11.00 -23.47 6.02
CA ASN A 564 12.45 -23.28 6.00
C ASN A 564 13.16 -23.41 7.36
N PRO A 565 13.72 -24.58 7.71
CA PRO A 565 14.49 -24.79 8.96
C PRO A 565 15.82 -24.00 9.03
N TRP A 566 16.07 -23.08 8.09
CA TRP A 566 17.25 -22.22 8.00
C TRP A 566 16.95 -20.74 8.26
N LEU A 567 15.67 -20.38 8.41
CA LEU A 567 15.22 -19.09 8.89
C LEU A 567 14.66 -19.36 10.28
N GLY A 568 15.02 -18.57 11.30
CA GLY A 568 14.55 -18.80 12.66
C GLY A 568 13.03 -18.85 12.76
N HIS A 569 12.53 -19.41 13.86
CA HIS A 569 11.12 -19.56 14.14
C HIS A 569 10.56 -18.24 14.71
N GLY A 570 9.58 -17.63 14.04
CA GLY A 570 8.88 -16.41 14.50
C GLY A 570 8.12 -16.64 15.81
N LEU A 571 7.65 -15.56 16.43
CA LEU A 571 6.88 -15.60 17.68
C LEU A 571 5.45 -15.13 17.40
N LEU A 572 4.44 -15.82 17.94
CA LEU A 572 3.05 -15.37 17.81
C LEU A 572 2.52 -14.81 19.13
N ASN A 573 1.99 -13.60 19.07
CA ASN A 573 1.13 -13.02 20.09
C ASN A 573 -0.28 -12.87 19.50
N ALA A 574 -1.20 -13.75 19.90
CA ALA A 574 -2.54 -13.85 19.31
C ALA A 574 -3.63 -13.82 20.37
N ARG A 575 -4.68 -13.05 20.09
CA ARG A 575 -5.97 -13.08 20.79
C ARG A 575 -7.07 -13.50 19.81
N GLY A 576 -7.88 -14.47 20.21
CA GLY A 576 -9.10 -14.87 19.50
C GLY A 576 -10.14 -13.75 19.59
N GLY A 577 -10.66 -13.52 20.79
CA GLY A 577 -11.63 -12.46 21.07
C GLY A 577 -12.96 -13.04 21.52
N ASP A 578 -14.08 -12.49 21.05
CA ASP A 578 -15.41 -13.05 21.28
C ASP A 578 -15.72 -14.12 20.21
N GLY A 579 -15.92 -15.40 20.53
CA GLY A 579 -16.27 -16.42 19.53
C GLY A 579 -15.62 -17.76 19.81
N ASP A 580 -15.98 -18.80 19.07
CA ASP A 580 -15.31 -20.10 19.21
C ASP A 580 -14.08 -20.12 18.27
N ASP A 581 -12.91 -19.74 18.78
CA ASP A 581 -11.73 -19.45 17.97
C ASP A 581 -10.77 -20.64 17.81
N SER A 582 -9.99 -20.62 16.73
CA SER A 582 -8.93 -21.59 16.49
C SER A 582 -7.58 -20.91 16.31
N ILE A 583 -6.69 -21.10 17.29
CA ILE A 583 -5.37 -20.47 17.32
C ILE A 583 -4.28 -21.53 17.22
N VAL A 584 -3.39 -21.37 16.24
CA VAL A 584 -2.23 -22.24 16.08
C VAL A 584 -0.96 -21.38 16.13
N GLY A 585 -0.11 -21.62 17.13
CA GLY A 585 1.19 -21.00 17.33
C GLY A 585 2.23 -21.34 16.24
N THR A 586 3.43 -20.83 16.43
CA THR A 586 4.61 -21.15 15.61
C THR A 586 5.49 -22.18 16.34
N ASP A 587 6.46 -22.76 15.64
CA ASP A 587 7.51 -23.58 16.28
C ASP A 587 8.60 -22.68 16.96
N GLY A 588 8.19 -21.48 17.40
CA GLY A 588 8.99 -20.41 17.98
C GLY A 588 9.74 -20.78 19.26
N ALA A 589 10.50 -19.82 19.81
CA ALA A 589 11.02 -20.01 21.16
C ALA A 589 9.91 -19.92 22.23
N PHE A 590 8.86 -19.14 21.97
CA PHE A 590 7.67 -18.99 22.79
C PHE A 590 6.51 -18.40 21.98
N ASN A 591 5.28 -18.65 22.41
CA ASN A 591 4.07 -17.98 21.93
C ASN A 591 3.26 -17.42 23.10
N ALA A 592 2.45 -16.38 22.85
CA ALA A 592 1.46 -15.86 23.79
C ALA A 592 0.07 -15.93 23.13
N LEU A 593 -0.73 -16.90 23.55
CA LEU A 593 -1.98 -17.28 22.89
C LEU A 593 -3.14 -17.15 23.88
N PHE A 594 -4.14 -16.36 23.51
CA PHE A 594 -5.32 -16.09 24.31
C PHE A 594 -6.58 -16.40 23.49
N GLY A 595 -7.45 -17.27 23.98
CA GLY A 595 -8.75 -17.52 23.36
C GLY A 595 -9.72 -16.36 23.61
N ASP A 596 -9.77 -15.91 24.86
CA ASP A 596 -10.68 -14.89 25.41
C ASP A 596 -12.10 -15.44 25.69
N ASP A 597 -13.17 -15.05 24.99
CA ASP A 597 -14.55 -15.49 25.30
C ASP A 597 -15.04 -16.51 24.25
N GLY A 598 -15.37 -17.74 24.62
CA GLY A 598 -15.93 -18.77 23.72
C GLY A 598 -15.32 -20.15 23.96
N ASP A 599 -15.74 -21.17 23.20
CA ASP A 599 -15.16 -22.51 23.32
C ASP A 599 -13.96 -22.65 22.35
N ASP A 600 -12.76 -22.29 22.78
CA ASP A 600 -11.59 -22.11 21.92
C ASP A 600 -10.76 -23.38 21.72
N VAL A 601 -10.00 -23.42 20.61
CA VAL A 601 -9.02 -24.46 20.30
C VAL A 601 -7.65 -23.84 20.06
N ILE A 602 -6.72 -24.06 21.00
CA ILE A 602 -5.37 -23.48 20.97
C ILE A 602 -4.30 -24.58 20.88
N ASP A 603 -3.37 -24.44 19.94
CA ASP A 603 -2.19 -25.30 19.76
C ASP A 603 -0.90 -24.45 19.74
N GLY A 604 -0.13 -24.47 20.82
CA GLY A 604 1.12 -23.72 21.00
C GLY A 604 2.27 -24.20 20.09
N ARG A 605 2.25 -25.47 19.71
CA ARG A 605 3.27 -26.20 18.95
C ARG A 605 4.57 -26.49 19.70
N ALA A 606 5.60 -25.68 19.57
CA ALA A 606 6.91 -25.97 20.14
C ALA A 606 7.51 -24.68 20.65
N GLY A 607 8.30 -24.77 21.70
CA GLY A 607 8.75 -23.60 22.43
C GLY A 607 8.12 -23.56 23.81
N PHE A 608 8.30 -22.43 24.48
CA PHE A 608 7.72 -22.16 25.79
C PHE A 608 6.41 -21.38 25.60
N ASP A 609 5.26 -22.03 25.65
CA ASP A 609 4.02 -21.35 25.28
C ASP A 609 3.22 -20.87 26.48
N TRP A 610 2.71 -19.64 26.38
CA TRP A 610 1.69 -19.11 27.29
C TRP A 610 0.34 -19.23 26.66
N ILE A 611 -0.52 -19.98 27.33
CA ILE A 611 -1.85 -20.29 26.83
C ILE A 611 -2.87 -19.94 27.90
N ARG A 612 -3.83 -19.08 27.55
CA ARG A 612 -5.04 -18.84 28.33
C ARG A 612 -6.21 -19.09 27.40
N GLY A 613 -7.04 -20.08 27.71
CA GLY A 613 -8.31 -20.30 27.01
C GLY A 613 -9.22 -19.10 27.24
N GLY A 614 -9.73 -18.97 28.45
CA GLY A 614 -10.47 -17.80 28.89
C GLY A 614 -11.85 -18.22 29.39
N LEU A 615 -12.91 -17.49 29.03
CA LEU A 615 -14.26 -17.87 29.38
C LEU A 615 -14.83 -18.88 28.37
N GLY A 616 -14.92 -20.14 28.77
CA GLY A 616 -15.53 -21.16 27.94
C GLY A 616 -15.07 -22.55 28.33
N ALA A 617 -15.33 -23.53 27.46
CA ALA A 617 -14.78 -24.87 27.61
C ALA A 617 -13.71 -25.11 26.54
N ASP A 618 -12.47 -24.71 26.85
CA ASP A 618 -11.41 -24.64 25.86
C ASP A 618 -10.66 -25.97 25.67
N THR A 619 -10.07 -26.15 24.49
CA THR A 619 -9.15 -27.25 24.18
C THR A 619 -7.75 -26.68 23.95
N LEU A 620 -6.86 -26.91 24.90
CA LEU A 620 -5.52 -26.32 24.93
C LEU A 620 -4.45 -27.39 24.71
N THR A 621 -3.51 -27.14 23.83
CA THR A 621 -2.36 -28.01 23.54
C THR A 621 -1.11 -27.16 23.65
N GLY A 622 -0.22 -27.48 24.59
CA GLY A 622 1.04 -26.74 24.78
C GLY A 622 2.04 -27.13 23.70
N GLY A 623 2.20 -28.44 23.51
CA GLY A 623 3.12 -29.01 22.54
C GLY A 623 4.46 -29.37 23.17
N ALA A 624 5.55 -29.06 22.47
CA ALA A 624 6.90 -29.42 22.91
C ALA A 624 7.60 -28.26 23.61
N GLY A 625 7.73 -28.36 24.93
CA GLY A 625 8.46 -27.41 25.76
C GLY A 625 7.90 -27.43 27.17
N ALA A 626 8.09 -26.34 27.90
CA ALA A 626 7.68 -26.22 29.28
C ALA A 626 6.50 -25.25 29.37
N ASP A 627 5.29 -25.65 29.01
CA ASP A 627 4.24 -24.67 28.71
C ASP A 627 3.51 -24.16 29.96
N ALA A 628 2.99 -22.94 29.93
CA ALA A 628 2.23 -22.35 31.02
C ALA A 628 0.77 -22.12 30.64
N PHE A 629 -0.13 -22.83 31.33
CA PHE A 629 -1.57 -22.70 31.16
C PHE A 629 -2.13 -21.80 32.27
N ARG A 630 -2.62 -20.62 31.89
CA ARG A 630 -3.01 -19.55 32.80
C ARG A 630 -4.52 -19.48 32.99
N TYR A 631 -4.92 -19.27 34.24
CA TYR A 631 -6.30 -18.99 34.65
C TYR A 631 -6.35 -17.68 35.42
N GLY A 632 -7.11 -16.72 34.90
CA GLY A 632 -7.35 -15.42 35.54
C GLY A 632 -8.29 -15.52 36.73
N SER A 633 -9.27 -16.41 36.66
CA SER A 633 -10.27 -16.63 37.71
C SER A 633 -10.79 -18.08 37.71
N PRO A 634 -11.47 -18.53 38.78
CA PRO A 634 -12.11 -19.85 38.78
C PRO A 634 -13.21 -20.03 37.72
N ASP A 635 -13.80 -18.95 37.22
CA ASP A 635 -14.92 -18.99 36.28
C ASP A 635 -14.46 -19.22 34.83
N GLU A 636 -13.16 -19.09 34.54
CA GLU A 636 -12.47 -19.49 33.28
C GLU A 636 -12.17 -21.00 33.24
N GLY A 637 -12.68 -21.77 34.20
CA GLY A 637 -12.34 -23.17 34.35
C GLY A 637 -13.30 -24.09 33.58
N GLY A 638 -12.79 -25.22 33.09
CA GLY A 638 -13.57 -26.12 32.23
C GLY A 638 -12.74 -26.81 31.16
N ASP A 639 -11.53 -26.33 30.96
CA ASP A 639 -10.70 -26.67 29.81
C ASP A 639 -10.18 -28.11 29.82
N VAL A 640 -9.78 -28.54 28.64
CA VAL A 640 -9.04 -29.77 28.41
C VAL A 640 -7.65 -29.43 27.91
N ILE A 641 -6.64 -29.72 28.73
CA ILE A 641 -5.23 -29.62 28.33
C ILE A 641 -4.81 -30.96 27.76
N THR A 642 -4.48 -31.03 26.48
CA THR A 642 -4.43 -32.30 25.74
C THR A 642 -3.12 -33.08 25.89
N ASP A 643 -2.03 -32.43 26.32
CA ASP A 643 -0.68 -33.00 26.35
C ASP A 643 0.19 -32.66 27.57
N PHE A 644 -0.42 -32.25 28.70
CA PHE A 644 0.29 -31.82 29.91
C PHE A 644 1.37 -32.80 30.40
N THR A 645 2.60 -32.30 30.53
CA THR A 645 3.84 -33.01 30.86
C THR A 645 4.38 -32.65 32.25
N SER A 646 5.60 -33.09 32.57
CA SER A 646 6.30 -32.71 33.80
C SER A 646 7.02 -31.36 33.72
N GLU A 647 7.14 -30.80 32.52
CA GLU A 647 7.80 -29.51 32.26
C GLU A 647 6.79 -28.35 32.35
N ASP A 648 5.49 -28.65 32.25
CA ASP A 648 4.43 -27.66 32.18
C ASP A 648 3.96 -27.16 33.56
N LEU A 649 3.33 -25.99 33.54
CA LEU A 649 2.88 -25.22 34.69
C LEU A 649 1.38 -24.88 34.57
N ILE A 650 0.65 -25.04 35.68
CA ILE A 650 -0.64 -24.39 35.89
C ILE A 650 -0.42 -23.07 36.64
N TRP A 651 -0.74 -21.96 35.98
CA TRP A 651 -0.64 -20.61 36.54
C TRP A 651 -2.02 -20.14 36.99
N LEU A 652 -2.15 -19.78 38.27
CA LEU A 652 -3.35 -19.15 38.84
C LEU A 652 -3.09 -17.70 39.22
N ASP A 653 -3.96 -16.81 38.78
CA ASP A 653 -3.87 -15.39 39.11
C ASP A 653 -4.35 -15.09 40.53
N SER A 654 -3.48 -14.50 41.35
CA SER A 654 -3.78 -14.18 42.75
C SER A 654 -5.07 -13.37 42.89
N HIS A 655 -5.22 -12.31 42.09
CA HIS A 655 -6.33 -11.37 42.21
C HIS A 655 -7.68 -12.02 41.93
N GLY A 656 -7.83 -12.69 40.78
CA GLY A 656 -9.11 -13.30 40.40
C GLY A 656 -9.45 -14.55 41.22
N PHE A 657 -8.48 -15.16 41.89
CA PHE A 657 -8.71 -16.22 42.87
C PHE A 657 -8.88 -15.70 44.32
N GLY A 658 -9.12 -14.40 44.50
CA GLY A 658 -9.50 -13.80 45.79
C GLY A 658 -8.32 -13.38 46.67
N GLY A 659 -7.18 -13.03 46.05
CA GLY A 659 -5.96 -12.60 46.73
C GLY A 659 -5.15 -13.78 47.28
N LEU A 660 -5.01 -14.86 46.50
CA LEU A 660 -4.20 -16.00 46.90
C LEU A 660 -2.73 -15.58 47.12
N ARG A 661 -2.06 -16.16 48.10
CA ARG A 661 -0.64 -15.86 48.36
C ARG A 661 0.22 -16.26 47.16
N LEU A 662 1.10 -15.35 46.73
CA LEU A 662 2.04 -15.55 45.63
C LEU A 662 3.07 -16.66 45.92
N GLY A 663 3.50 -17.34 44.86
CA GLY A 663 4.51 -18.40 44.87
C GLY A 663 3.98 -19.76 44.39
N TYR A 664 4.90 -20.70 44.24
CA TYR A 664 4.60 -22.10 43.94
C TYR A 664 3.94 -22.79 45.15
N LEU A 665 3.05 -23.76 44.92
CA LEU A 665 2.33 -24.45 46.00
C LEU A 665 3.18 -25.46 46.81
N ASP A 666 4.52 -25.38 46.76
CA ASP A 666 5.41 -26.36 47.38
C ASP A 666 5.05 -26.63 48.86
N THR A 667 5.07 -27.91 49.18
CA THR A 667 4.88 -28.53 50.50
C THR A 667 5.76 -27.98 51.62
N ALA A 668 6.79 -27.19 51.31
CA ALA A 668 7.68 -26.53 52.26
C ALA A 668 7.21 -25.13 52.72
N LEU A 669 6.20 -24.52 52.08
CA LEU A 669 5.65 -23.24 52.53
C LEU A 669 4.51 -23.48 53.54
N PRO A 670 4.72 -23.27 54.86
CA PRO A 670 3.59 -23.18 55.77
C PRO A 670 2.75 -21.96 55.38
N THR A 671 1.46 -22.20 55.13
CA THR A 671 0.48 -21.11 55.14
C THR A 671 0.46 -20.49 56.54
N GLU A 672 -0.06 -19.25 56.70
CA GLU A 672 -0.18 -18.57 58.02
C GLU A 672 -0.83 -19.45 59.11
N ASP A 673 -1.56 -20.47 58.68
CA ASP A 673 -2.40 -21.43 59.38
C ASP A 673 -1.92 -22.90 59.26
N GLY A 674 -0.77 -23.17 58.61
CA GLY A 674 -0.11 -24.49 58.56
C GLY A 674 -0.82 -25.58 57.76
N GLN A 675 -1.60 -25.20 56.74
CA GLN A 675 -2.46 -26.09 55.95
C GLN A 675 -1.87 -26.39 54.57
N ALA A 676 -2.10 -27.60 54.05
CA ALA A 676 -1.68 -27.95 52.68
C ALA A 676 -2.60 -27.28 51.65
N ARG A 677 -2.02 -26.53 50.71
CA ARG A 677 -2.75 -25.86 49.61
C ARG A 677 -2.90 -26.71 48.36
N PHE A 678 -2.19 -27.82 48.26
CA PHE A 678 -2.26 -28.76 47.14
C PHE A 678 -2.60 -30.16 47.63
N VAL A 679 -3.59 -30.81 47.01
CA VAL A 679 -4.02 -32.18 47.28
C VAL A 679 -4.07 -32.94 45.95
N SER A 680 -3.28 -34.00 45.80
CA SER A 680 -3.21 -34.78 44.56
C SER A 680 -3.27 -36.28 44.85
N GLY A 681 -4.00 -37.04 44.02
CA GLY A 681 -4.12 -38.49 44.14
C GLY A 681 -5.36 -39.06 43.44
N ALA A 682 -5.45 -40.38 43.34
CA ALA A 682 -6.61 -41.04 42.74
C ALA A 682 -7.88 -40.84 43.61
N GLY A 683 -8.90 -40.18 43.06
CA GLY A 683 -10.12 -39.81 43.76
C GLY A 683 -9.90 -38.72 44.81
N ALA A 684 -8.90 -37.84 44.62
CA ALA A 684 -8.59 -36.77 45.56
C ALA A 684 -9.79 -35.84 45.76
N VAL A 685 -9.97 -35.40 47.00
CA VAL A 685 -10.98 -34.43 47.43
C VAL A 685 -10.31 -33.46 48.40
N ALA A 686 -10.86 -32.26 48.56
CA ALA A 686 -10.36 -31.30 49.55
C ALA A 686 -10.47 -31.87 50.99
N THR A 687 -9.47 -31.60 51.83
CA THR A 687 -9.32 -32.19 53.17
C THR A 687 -8.98 -31.18 54.27
N GLY A 688 -8.87 -29.89 53.94
CA GLY A 688 -8.36 -28.83 54.81
C GLY A 688 -9.43 -27.87 55.35
N ASN A 689 -8.97 -26.75 55.89
CA ASN A 689 -9.75 -25.52 56.06
C ASN A 689 -9.01 -24.38 55.34
N GLY A 690 -9.72 -23.58 54.56
CA GLY A 690 -9.15 -22.59 53.66
C GLY A 690 -8.83 -23.19 52.30
N TRP A 691 -8.58 -22.32 51.31
CA TRP A 691 -8.50 -22.72 49.90
C TRP A 691 -7.50 -23.85 49.62
N GLN A 692 -7.81 -24.69 48.63
CA GLN A 692 -6.98 -25.80 48.14
C GLN A 692 -7.14 -26.01 46.63
N ILE A 693 -6.06 -26.40 45.96
CA ILE A 693 -6.08 -26.99 44.61
C ILE A 693 -6.08 -28.51 44.75
N VAL A 694 -7.05 -29.16 44.10
CA VAL A 694 -7.30 -30.60 44.19
C VAL A 694 -7.17 -31.24 42.82
N HIS A 695 -6.26 -32.20 42.68
CA HIS A 695 -6.04 -32.95 41.44
C HIS A 695 -6.42 -34.43 41.59
N ASP A 696 -7.44 -34.89 40.85
CA ASP A 696 -7.85 -36.29 40.76
C ASP A 696 -7.14 -37.02 39.62
N ALA A 697 -6.12 -37.81 39.96
CA ALA A 697 -5.34 -38.58 38.99
C ALA A 697 -6.14 -39.69 38.26
N THR A 698 -7.41 -39.92 38.59
CA THR A 698 -8.31 -40.87 37.90
C THR A 698 -9.01 -40.24 36.71
N THR A 699 -9.31 -38.94 36.80
CA THR A 699 -10.06 -38.17 35.81
C THR A 699 -9.20 -37.11 35.12
N GLY A 700 -8.06 -36.75 35.71
CA GLY A 700 -7.22 -35.63 35.29
C GLY A 700 -7.74 -34.27 35.74
N GLU A 701 -8.84 -34.21 36.50
CA GLU A 701 -9.46 -32.95 36.91
C GLU A 701 -8.60 -32.23 37.96
N VAL A 702 -8.31 -30.96 37.70
CA VAL A 702 -7.73 -29.98 38.62
C VAL A 702 -8.85 -29.04 39.04
N ARG A 703 -9.11 -28.94 40.35
CA ARG A 703 -10.24 -28.19 40.90
C ARG A 703 -9.77 -27.20 41.95
N PHE A 704 -10.36 -26.01 41.94
CA PHE A 704 -10.20 -25.03 43.01
C PHE A 704 -11.32 -25.18 44.03
N ASP A 705 -10.94 -25.46 45.28
CA ASP A 705 -11.84 -25.47 46.42
C ASP A 705 -11.53 -24.24 47.30
N ALA A 706 -12.42 -23.26 47.31
CA ALA A 706 -12.19 -21.98 47.99
C ALA A 706 -12.18 -22.10 49.52
N ASP A 707 -12.86 -23.09 50.11
CA ASP A 707 -12.95 -23.26 51.56
C ASP A 707 -12.21 -24.49 52.12
N GLY A 708 -11.74 -25.38 51.23
CA GLY A 708 -11.00 -26.60 51.53
C GLY A 708 -11.83 -27.68 52.21
N ALA A 709 -13.10 -27.39 52.53
CA ALA A 709 -14.01 -28.29 53.18
C ALA A 709 -14.73 -29.05 52.07
N GLY A 710 -14.21 -30.22 51.66
CA GLY A 710 -14.69 -31.05 50.54
C GLY A 710 -16.18 -31.48 50.50
N SER A 711 -17.03 -30.87 51.34
CA SER A 711 -18.48 -30.74 51.18
C SER A 711 -18.95 -29.54 50.32
N GLY A 712 -18.06 -28.61 49.94
CA GLY A 712 -18.33 -27.48 49.06
C GLY A 712 -18.31 -27.83 47.56
N ALA A 713 -18.85 -26.95 46.72
CA ALA A 713 -18.78 -27.08 45.26
C ALA A 713 -17.42 -26.52 44.79
N SER A 714 -16.38 -27.36 44.78
CA SER A 714 -15.12 -27.00 44.11
C SER A 714 -15.39 -26.74 42.62
N VAL A 715 -14.70 -25.77 42.05
CA VAL A 715 -14.83 -25.37 40.64
C VAL A 715 -13.79 -26.13 39.83
N LEU A 716 -14.17 -26.66 38.67
CA LEU A 716 -13.21 -27.29 37.75
C LEU A 716 -12.37 -26.18 37.13
N ILE A 717 -11.04 -26.32 37.14
CA ILE A 717 -10.12 -25.40 36.47
C ILE A 717 -9.71 -26.00 35.13
N ALA A 718 -9.13 -27.20 35.16
CA ALA A 718 -8.65 -27.87 33.95
C ALA A 718 -8.80 -29.40 34.06
N THR A 719 -8.82 -30.08 32.92
CA THR A 719 -8.70 -31.53 32.80
C THR A 719 -7.42 -31.87 32.04
N LEU A 720 -6.44 -32.46 32.72
CA LEU A 720 -5.13 -32.77 32.16
C LEU A 720 -5.16 -34.10 31.39
N GLN A 721 -4.64 -34.12 30.17
CA GLN A 721 -4.43 -35.32 29.36
C GLN A 721 -2.96 -35.40 28.92
N PRO A 722 -2.35 -36.62 28.87
CA PRO A 722 -2.82 -37.83 29.54
C PRO A 722 -2.91 -37.60 31.06
N TRP A 723 -3.71 -38.40 31.78
CA TRP A 723 -3.95 -38.27 33.23
C TRP A 723 -2.67 -38.52 34.06
N SER A 724 -1.73 -37.58 34.01
CA SER A 724 -0.41 -37.60 34.64
C SER A 724 -0.52 -37.19 36.11
N THR A 725 0.60 -37.19 36.83
CA THR A 725 0.60 -36.85 38.27
C THR A 725 1.03 -35.39 38.42
N LEU A 726 0.08 -34.46 38.54
CA LEU A 726 0.37 -33.06 38.86
C LEU A 726 1.03 -32.98 40.25
N THR A 727 2.15 -32.25 40.34
CA THR A 727 2.87 -31.97 41.60
C THR A 727 2.64 -30.53 42.06
N ALA A 728 2.95 -30.25 43.32
CA ALA A 728 2.78 -28.92 43.90
C ALA A 728 3.69 -27.85 43.26
N SER A 729 4.85 -28.25 42.72
CA SER A 729 5.77 -27.35 42.02
C SER A 729 5.30 -26.98 40.61
N GLN A 730 4.31 -27.69 40.07
CA GLN A 730 3.69 -27.40 38.76
C GLN A 730 2.42 -26.56 38.90
N VAL A 731 2.18 -25.97 40.08
CA VAL A 731 1.11 -25.00 40.28
C VAL A 731 1.70 -23.76 40.93
N ALA A 732 1.60 -22.64 40.23
CA ALA A 732 2.04 -21.33 40.70
C ALA A 732 0.85 -20.39 40.90
N VAL A 733 0.91 -19.60 41.97
CA VAL A 733 0.05 -18.43 42.15
C VAL A 733 0.89 -17.19 41.92
N MET A 734 0.52 -16.37 40.95
CA MET A 734 1.30 -15.18 40.58
C MET A 734 0.38 -13.95 40.49
N ASN A 735 0.96 -12.74 40.50
CA ASN A 735 0.16 -11.52 40.44
C ASN A 735 -0.30 -11.27 38.99
N SER A 736 -1.48 -10.70 38.86
CA SER A 736 -2.03 -10.26 37.58
C SER A 736 -1.51 -8.87 37.28
N VAL A 737 -0.35 -8.76 36.63
CA VAL A 737 -0.02 -7.55 35.86
C VAL A 737 0.35 -7.94 34.44
N TRP A 738 -0.52 -8.75 33.82
CA TRP A 738 -0.61 -8.84 32.38
C TRP A 738 -1.64 -7.81 31.93
N HIS A 739 -1.18 -6.70 31.36
CA HIS A 739 -2.10 -5.78 30.69
C HIS A 739 -2.79 -6.53 29.54
N GLU A 740 -4.10 -6.75 29.70
CA GLU A 740 -5.02 -7.32 28.71
C GLU A 740 -5.11 -6.49 27.41
N ASN A 741 -4.39 -5.37 27.36
CA ASN A 741 -4.11 -4.59 26.16
C ASN A 741 -2.60 -4.60 25.92
N MET A 742 -2.10 -5.50 25.09
CA MET A 742 -0.70 -5.50 24.65
C MET A 742 -0.44 -4.33 23.70
N ALA A 743 -0.30 -3.14 24.29
CA ALA A 743 0.47 -2.00 23.80
C ALA A 743 1.55 -1.71 24.89
N PRO A 744 2.63 -0.99 24.56
CA PRO A 744 4.00 -1.23 25.05
C PRO A 744 4.13 -1.26 26.59
N GLY A 745 4.70 -2.33 27.13
CA GLY A 745 4.97 -2.55 28.56
C GLY A 745 5.57 -3.94 28.88
N ALA A 746 5.47 -4.91 27.96
CA ALA A 746 6.29 -6.11 28.01
C ALA A 746 7.64 -5.83 27.34
N LEU A 747 8.73 -5.89 28.12
CA LEU A 747 10.08 -5.68 27.63
C LEU A 747 10.84 -7.01 27.65
N LEU A 748 10.99 -7.60 26.46
CA LEU A 748 11.67 -8.89 26.29
C LEU A 748 13.08 -8.67 25.70
N GLY A 749 14.04 -9.36 26.29
CA GLY A 749 15.42 -9.45 25.84
C GLY A 749 15.57 -10.40 24.66
N THR A 750 16.82 -10.73 24.34
CA THR A 750 17.19 -11.73 23.34
C THR A 750 17.91 -12.89 24.04
N ALA A 751 18.40 -13.88 23.28
CA ALA A 751 19.31 -14.88 23.85
C ALA A 751 20.74 -14.34 24.13
N GLY A 752 20.99 -13.06 23.85
CA GLY A 752 22.24 -12.34 24.11
C GLY A 752 22.28 -11.73 25.51
N SER A 753 23.31 -10.92 25.78
CA SER A 753 23.35 -10.05 26.96
C SER A 753 22.55 -8.79 26.65
N ASP A 754 21.45 -8.56 27.37
CA ASP A 754 20.57 -7.44 27.12
C ASP A 754 20.56 -6.41 28.25
N LEU A 755 20.34 -5.15 27.91
CA LEU A 755 20.01 -4.08 28.86
C LEU A 755 18.57 -3.67 28.61
N ILE A 756 17.71 -3.91 29.58
CA ILE A 756 16.28 -3.68 29.48
C ILE A 756 15.87 -2.70 30.57
N LEU A 757 15.27 -1.59 30.15
CA LEU A 757 14.86 -0.49 31.01
C LEU A 757 13.35 -0.36 30.95
N GLY A 758 12.69 -0.63 32.07
CA GLY A 758 11.29 -0.33 32.32
C GLY A 758 11.02 1.17 32.37
N THR A 759 9.75 1.49 32.56
CA THR A 759 9.20 2.83 32.49
C THR A 759 8.75 3.32 33.86
N ALA A 760 7.64 4.04 33.92
CA ALA A 760 7.01 4.41 35.18
C ALA A 760 5.58 3.84 35.10
N GLY A 761 5.25 2.94 35.99
CA GLY A 761 4.12 2.01 35.93
C GLY A 761 4.62 0.58 36.14
N ASP A 762 3.69 -0.35 36.35
CA ASP A 762 3.99 -1.75 36.62
C ASP A 762 4.45 -2.46 35.32
N ASP A 763 5.74 -2.76 35.22
CA ASP A 763 6.38 -3.33 34.03
C ASP A 763 6.57 -4.85 34.12
N HIS A 764 6.59 -5.52 32.97
CA HIS A 764 6.89 -6.94 32.88
C HIS A 764 8.12 -7.19 32.00
N ILE A 765 9.23 -7.56 32.64
CA ILE A 765 10.55 -7.59 32.01
C ILE A 765 11.12 -9.01 32.03
N SER A 766 11.55 -9.52 30.88
CA SER A 766 12.28 -10.80 30.83
C SER A 766 13.55 -10.69 29.99
N GLY A 767 14.68 -11.13 30.56
CA GLY A 767 15.96 -11.25 29.86
C GLY A 767 16.04 -12.42 28.89
N MET A 768 15.06 -13.35 28.91
CA MET A 768 15.06 -14.60 28.16
C MET A 768 16.28 -15.51 28.46
N ASN A 769 16.46 -16.60 27.70
CA ASN A 769 17.51 -17.60 27.96
C ASN A 769 18.81 -17.28 27.21
N GLY A 770 19.88 -17.05 27.95
CA GLY A 770 21.22 -16.75 27.42
C GLY A 770 21.79 -15.50 28.08
N GLY A 771 23.01 -15.11 27.70
CA GLY A 771 23.60 -13.83 28.12
C GLY A 771 23.81 -13.54 29.61
N GLU A 772 24.48 -12.42 29.88
CA GLU A 772 24.41 -11.69 31.14
C GLU A 772 23.50 -10.48 30.95
N ASP A 773 22.30 -10.51 31.51
CA ASP A 773 21.28 -9.48 31.32
C ASP A 773 21.28 -8.46 32.44
N THR A 774 20.81 -7.25 32.16
CA THR A 774 20.60 -6.17 33.12
C THR A 774 19.18 -5.64 32.97
N LEU A 775 18.35 -5.86 33.98
CA LEU A 775 16.94 -5.46 34.02
C LEU A 775 16.75 -4.35 35.06
N GLU A 776 16.06 -3.28 34.68
CA GLU A 776 15.68 -2.18 35.58
C GLU A 776 14.17 -1.97 35.46
N GLY A 777 13.43 -2.11 36.56
CA GLY A 777 11.97 -1.95 36.62
C GLY A 777 11.55 -0.48 36.53
N GLY A 778 11.86 0.31 37.57
CA GLY A 778 11.55 1.74 37.60
C GLY A 778 10.68 2.11 38.79
N ASP A 779 9.67 2.95 38.57
CA ASP A 779 8.62 3.19 39.57
C ASP A 779 7.42 2.31 39.20
N GLY A 780 6.86 1.49 40.08
CA GLY A 780 5.78 0.54 39.76
C GLY A 780 5.94 -0.76 40.54
N ASP A 781 4.90 -1.59 40.61
CA ASP A 781 5.00 -2.98 41.11
C ASP A 781 5.45 -3.87 39.95
N ASP A 782 6.76 -4.09 39.79
CA ASP A 782 7.34 -4.70 38.60
C ASP A 782 7.50 -6.22 38.72
N PHE A 783 7.35 -6.93 37.59
CA PHE A 783 7.74 -8.34 37.49
C PHE A 783 8.95 -8.48 36.57
N MET A 784 10.04 -9.05 37.10
CA MET A 784 11.28 -9.22 36.36
C MET A 784 11.80 -10.65 36.43
N SER A 785 12.20 -11.18 35.27
CA SER A 785 12.83 -12.50 35.18
C SER A 785 14.12 -12.44 34.35
N LEU A 786 15.27 -12.75 34.98
CA LEU A 786 16.55 -12.85 34.27
C LEU A 786 16.63 -14.04 33.30
N SER A 787 15.66 -14.95 33.36
CA SER A 787 15.49 -16.08 32.43
C SER A 787 14.08 -16.07 31.82
N ALA A 788 13.80 -17.02 30.91
CA ALA A 788 12.40 -17.32 30.57
C ALA A 788 11.60 -17.58 31.86
N MET A 789 10.30 -17.29 31.86
CA MET A 789 9.49 -17.27 33.10
C MET A 789 9.30 -18.62 33.81
N LEU A 790 10.01 -19.66 33.37
CA LEU A 790 10.20 -20.90 34.11
C LEU A 790 11.68 -21.12 34.44
N PRO A 791 11.99 -21.65 35.63
CA PRO A 791 13.35 -22.04 35.99
C PRO A 791 13.79 -23.23 35.11
N ILE A 792 14.46 -22.95 34.00
CA ILE A 792 15.11 -23.97 33.18
C ILE A 792 16.53 -24.16 33.72
N GLU A 793 16.81 -25.38 34.18
CA GLU A 793 18.14 -25.79 34.63
C GLU A 793 19.13 -25.79 33.43
N ASN A 794 20.33 -25.24 33.64
CA ASN A 794 21.56 -25.32 32.84
C ASN A 794 21.93 -24.14 31.89
N THR A 795 22.03 -22.91 32.43
CA THR A 795 22.81 -21.82 31.78
C THR A 795 23.95 -21.35 32.68
N ALA A 796 25.15 -21.20 32.14
CA ALA A 796 26.36 -20.87 32.93
C ALA A 796 26.58 -19.36 33.16
N PHE A 797 25.57 -18.51 32.91
CA PHE A 797 25.68 -17.05 32.88
C PHE A 797 24.68 -16.44 33.86
N GLY A 798 25.12 -15.54 34.75
CA GLY A 798 24.25 -14.82 35.70
C GLY A 798 23.66 -13.53 35.10
N GLY A 799 23.11 -12.65 35.93
CA GLY A 799 22.57 -11.35 35.48
C GLY A 799 22.32 -10.36 36.61
N GLU A 800 21.85 -9.15 36.29
CA GLU A 800 21.56 -8.07 37.23
C GLU A 800 20.10 -7.62 37.07
N ALA A 801 19.35 -7.55 38.17
CA ALA A 801 17.96 -7.08 38.18
C ALA A 801 17.75 -6.10 39.35
N ASN A 802 17.10 -4.99 39.08
CA ASN A 802 16.79 -3.94 40.05
C ASN A 802 15.34 -3.47 39.89
N GLY A 803 14.50 -3.70 40.90
CA GLY A 803 13.06 -3.44 40.84
C GLY A 803 12.77 -1.96 40.83
N GLY A 804 13.25 -1.24 41.84
CA GLY A 804 13.16 0.22 41.88
C GLY A 804 12.23 0.66 43.00
N ALA A 805 11.08 1.24 42.70
CA ALA A 805 10.13 1.70 43.72
C ALA A 805 8.73 1.12 43.49
N GLY A 806 8.25 0.31 44.43
CA GLY A 806 7.02 -0.46 44.36
C GLY A 806 7.25 -1.86 44.93
N ASN A 807 6.22 -2.70 44.99
CA ASN A 807 6.36 -4.07 45.49
C ASN A 807 6.73 -5.01 44.33
N ASP A 808 8.02 -5.26 44.15
CA ASP A 808 8.56 -5.91 42.98
C ASP A 808 8.66 -7.43 43.16
N THR A 809 8.57 -8.19 42.06
CA THR A 809 8.84 -9.63 42.02
C THR A 809 10.01 -9.91 41.09
N ILE A 810 11.11 -10.42 41.65
CA ILE A 810 12.36 -10.65 40.92
C ILE A 810 12.71 -12.14 40.92
N HIS A 811 12.81 -12.68 39.71
CA HIS A 811 13.26 -14.04 39.43
C HIS A 811 14.66 -14.03 38.82
N GLY A 812 15.61 -14.60 39.55
CA GLY A 812 16.98 -14.84 39.10
C GLY A 812 17.08 -15.92 38.04
N LYS A 813 18.30 -16.39 37.77
CA LYS A 813 18.59 -17.52 36.88
C LYS A 813 19.76 -18.33 37.38
N GLU A 814 20.06 -19.47 36.74
CA GLU A 814 21.29 -20.19 37.04
C GLU A 814 22.54 -19.37 36.69
N GLY A 815 23.46 -19.25 37.64
CA GLY A 815 24.67 -18.43 37.51
C GLY A 815 24.71 -17.35 38.59
N TRP A 816 25.83 -16.64 38.74
CA TRP A 816 25.94 -15.62 39.80
C TRP A 816 25.14 -14.38 39.46
N SER A 817 24.03 -14.14 40.16
CA SER A 817 23.14 -13.01 39.91
C SER A 817 23.30 -11.90 40.97
N ARG A 818 22.93 -10.68 40.58
CA ARG A 818 22.79 -9.52 41.48
C ARG A 818 21.34 -9.05 41.44
N LEU A 819 20.62 -9.25 42.52
CA LEU A 819 19.19 -8.97 42.61
C LEU A 819 18.96 -7.90 43.67
N ARG A 820 18.29 -6.81 43.29
CA ARG A 820 17.92 -5.72 44.18
C ARG A 820 16.42 -5.47 44.05
N GLY A 821 15.68 -5.60 45.15
CA GLY A 821 14.25 -5.27 45.20
C GLY A 821 14.06 -3.77 45.01
N GLY A 822 14.40 -2.98 46.01
CA GLY A 822 14.32 -1.52 45.93
C GLY A 822 13.58 -0.92 47.11
N ASP A 823 12.69 0.04 46.86
CA ASP A 823 11.77 0.59 47.87
C ASP A 823 10.41 -0.12 47.73
N GLY A 824 9.98 -0.92 48.71
CA GLY A 824 8.70 -1.64 48.69
C GLY A 824 8.80 -2.98 49.41
N ASP A 825 7.69 -3.71 49.51
CA ASP A 825 7.67 -5.07 50.06
C ASP A 825 7.92 -6.08 48.93
N ASP A 826 9.18 -6.41 48.68
CA ASP A 826 9.61 -7.15 47.48
C ASP A 826 9.62 -8.67 47.66
N VAL A 827 9.54 -9.41 46.54
CA VAL A 827 9.68 -10.87 46.49
C VAL A 827 10.84 -11.25 45.57
N ILE A 828 11.91 -11.80 46.14
CA ILE A 828 13.14 -12.12 45.39
C ILE A 828 13.46 -13.61 45.45
N HIS A 829 13.60 -14.24 44.29
CA HIS A 829 13.99 -15.63 44.11
C HIS A 829 15.32 -15.72 43.34
N GLY A 830 16.42 -16.09 44.01
CA GLY A 830 17.75 -16.26 43.38
C GLY A 830 17.88 -17.50 42.49
N TYR A 831 17.22 -18.60 42.89
CA TYR A 831 17.28 -19.94 42.31
C TYR A 831 18.58 -20.72 42.58
N GLY A 832 19.51 -20.78 41.63
CA GLY A 832 20.64 -21.71 41.69
C GLY A 832 21.97 -21.04 41.39
N SER A 833 22.98 -21.29 42.23
CA SER A 833 24.35 -20.70 42.25
C SER A 833 24.51 -19.67 43.37
N TRP A 834 25.61 -18.90 43.37
CA TRP A 834 25.88 -17.94 44.43
C TRP A 834 25.34 -16.57 44.03
N ASP A 835 24.29 -16.12 44.71
CA ASP A 835 23.64 -14.85 44.40
C ASP A 835 23.97 -13.74 45.41
N TRP A 836 23.95 -12.50 44.93
CA TRP A 836 23.97 -11.31 45.77
C TRP A 836 22.60 -10.69 45.77
N ILE A 837 21.96 -10.67 46.94
CA ILE A 837 20.57 -10.25 47.08
C ILE A 837 20.47 -9.08 48.06
N TRP A 838 19.84 -8.02 47.61
CA TRP A 838 19.40 -6.88 48.41
C TRP A 838 17.86 -6.86 48.34
N GLY A 839 17.19 -6.94 49.49
CA GLY A 839 15.75 -6.67 49.56
C GLY A 839 15.54 -5.19 49.29
N GLY A 840 15.87 -4.37 50.29
CA GLY A 840 15.89 -2.92 50.16
C GLY A 840 15.02 -2.31 51.25
N MET A 841 14.34 -1.21 50.98
CA MET A 841 13.47 -0.56 51.97
C MET A 841 12.08 -1.19 51.97
N GLY A 842 11.78 -2.07 52.92
CA GLY A 842 10.43 -2.62 53.11
C GLY A 842 10.47 -3.91 53.92
N GLU A 843 9.36 -4.66 53.96
CA GLU A 843 9.32 -6.01 54.52
C GLU A 843 9.43 -7.06 53.40
N ASP A 844 10.67 -7.37 52.99
CA ASP A 844 10.92 -8.21 51.81
C ASP A 844 10.81 -9.72 52.09
N THR A 845 10.50 -10.51 51.06
CA THR A 845 10.59 -11.97 51.07
C THR A 845 11.72 -12.45 50.15
N ILE A 846 12.77 -13.02 50.72
CA ILE A 846 13.98 -13.43 49.99
C ILE A 846 14.15 -14.95 50.03
N ALA A 847 14.30 -15.58 48.88
CA ALA A 847 14.66 -16.98 48.72
C ALA A 847 15.92 -17.08 47.86
N GLY A 848 17.10 -17.23 48.49
CA GLY A 848 18.38 -17.33 47.80
C GLY A 848 18.48 -18.56 46.91
N GLY A 849 18.13 -19.73 47.46
CA GLY A 849 18.14 -20.97 46.71
C GLY A 849 18.85 -22.11 47.42
N GLY A 850 19.35 -23.08 46.63
CA GLY A 850 19.99 -24.30 47.15
C GLY A 850 21.51 -24.20 47.35
N PHE A 851 22.12 -23.04 47.06
CA PHE A 851 23.56 -22.82 47.02
C PHE A 851 23.97 -21.67 47.96
N PRO A 852 25.27 -21.44 48.20
CA PRO A 852 25.72 -20.36 49.07
C PRO A 852 25.36 -18.95 48.57
N ASP A 853 24.47 -18.27 49.30
CA ASP A 853 23.99 -16.93 48.93
C ASP A 853 24.47 -15.82 49.87
N ALA A 854 24.54 -14.60 49.35
CA ALA A 854 24.91 -13.40 50.08
C ALA A 854 23.75 -12.40 50.16
N ILE A 855 23.10 -12.35 51.32
CA ILE A 855 22.03 -11.40 51.62
C ILE A 855 22.66 -10.14 52.21
N ARG A 856 22.29 -8.98 51.69
CA ARG A 856 23.00 -7.72 51.92
C ARG A 856 22.08 -6.62 52.41
N TYR A 857 22.58 -5.87 53.38
CA TYR A 857 21.94 -4.66 53.90
C TYR A 857 22.94 -3.52 53.83
N ASP A 858 22.57 -2.44 53.14
CA ASP A 858 23.36 -1.22 53.03
C ASP A 858 23.10 -0.33 54.27
N SER A 859 21.94 -0.43 54.91
CA SER A 859 21.61 0.28 56.15
C SER A 859 20.70 -0.53 57.09
N PRO A 860 20.61 -0.20 58.40
CA PRO A 860 19.72 -0.91 59.32
C PRO A 860 18.24 -0.54 59.13
N ASP A 861 17.91 0.38 58.21
CA ASP A 861 16.52 0.77 57.90
C ASP A 861 15.92 -0.10 56.78
N GLU A 862 16.75 -0.83 56.02
CA GLU A 862 16.37 -1.84 55.00
C GLU A 862 15.94 -3.19 55.62
N GLY A 863 15.56 -3.20 56.89
CA GLY A 863 15.33 -4.42 57.64
C GLY A 863 13.85 -4.66 57.93
N GLY A 864 13.45 -5.92 58.06
CA GLY A 864 12.04 -6.30 58.03
C GLY A 864 11.82 -7.71 57.52
N ASP A 865 12.85 -8.29 56.92
CA ASP A 865 12.67 -9.28 55.87
C ASP A 865 12.40 -10.68 56.39
N LEU A 866 11.81 -11.48 55.51
CA LEU A 866 11.61 -12.90 55.62
C LEU A 866 12.55 -13.63 54.67
N VAL A 867 13.56 -14.30 55.22
CA VAL A 867 14.50 -15.12 54.44
C VAL A 867 14.10 -16.58 54.50
N LEU A 868 13.83 -17.16 53.33
CA LEU A 868 13.44 -18.54 53.14
C LEU A 868 14.67 -19.39 52.80
N GLY A 869 14.75 -20.60 53.36
CA GLY A 869 15.79 -21.58 53.01
C GLY A 869 17.21 -21.29 53.49
N PHE A 870 17.41 -20.36 54.44
CA PHE A 870 18.75 -19.94 54.91
C PHE A 870 19.59 -21.12 55.42
N SER A 871 20.66 -21.42 54.71
CA SER A 871 21.55 -22.56 54.89
C SER A 871 22.74 -22.26 55.81
N SER A 872 23.57 -23.27 56.09
CA SER A 872 24.84 -23.06 56.81
C SER A 872 25.95 -22.45 55.95
N GLU A 873 25.74 -22.38 54.64
CA GLU A 873 26.71 -21.84 53.69
C GLU A 873 26.41 -20.38 53.30
N ASP A 874 25.20 -19.90 53.60
CA ASP A 874 24.76 -18.55 53.32
C ASP A 874 25.38 -17.54 54.28
N VAL A 875 25.52 -16.32 53.80
CA VAL A 875 26.16 -15.21 54.51
C VAL A 875 25.31 -13.95 54.46
N ILE A 876 25.35 -13.20 55.55
CA ILE A 876 24.71 -11.90 55.72
C ILE A 876 25.81 -10.84 55.78
N TRP A 877 25.69 -9.85 54.92
CA TRP A 877 26.69 -8.82 54.69
C TRP A 877 26.11 -7.44 55.00
N LEU A 878 26.75 -6.71 55.90
CA LEU A 878 26.30 -5.39 56.35
C LEU A 878 27.30 -4.33 55.89
N ASP A 879 26.86 -3.24 55.26
CA ASP A 879 27.74 -2.12 54.94
C ASP A 879 28.17 -1.37 56.22
N PRO A 880 29.46 -1.35 56.58
CA PRO A 880 29.88 -0.67 57.79
C PRO A 880 29.60 0.84 57.77
N VAL A 881 29.51 1.49 56.60
CA VAL A 881 29.22 2.93 56.53
C VAL A 881 27.76 3.22 56.91
N GLY A 882 26.80 2.54 56.29
CA GLY A 882 25.37 2.73 56.63
C GLY A 882 25.01 2.26 58.04
N PHE A 883 25.69 1.24 58.56
CA PHE A 883 25.55 0.78 59.94
C PHE A 883 26.34 1.61 60.97
N GLY A 884 27.14 2.59 60.52
CA GLY A 884 27.90 3.47 61.40
C GLY A 884 29.04 2.78 62.17
N VAL A 885 29.60 1.70 61.63
CA VAL A 885 30.67 0.89 62.21
C VAL A 885 31.97 0.97 61.40
N ALA A 886 33.09 0.47 61.94
CA ALA A 886 34.38 0.48 61.26
C ALA A 886 34.57 -0.75 60.35
N GLN A 887 35.19 -0.56 59.17
CA GLN A 887 35.37 -1.60 58.14
C GLN A 887 36.22 -2.80 58.60
N GLY A 888 35.69 -4.02 58.44
CA GLY A 888 36.38 -5.29 58.65
C GLY A 888 35.40 -6.45 58.87
N GLN A 889 35.72 -7.65 58.36
CA GLN A 889 35.02 -8.87 58.78
C GLN A 889 35.17 -9.06 60.30
N LEU A 890 34.22 -9.75 60.94
CA LEU A 890 34.55 -10.56 62.13
C LEU A 890 35.61 -11.58 61.68
N ASP A 891 36.90 -11.20 61.66
CA ASP A 891 37.91 -11.92 60.88
C ASP A 891 38.23 -13.32 61.42
N GLN A 892 38.38 -14.25 60.49
CA GLN A 892 38.40 -15.71 60.59
C GLN A 892 39.69 -16.31 61.22
N ALA A 893 40.41 -15.57 62.07
CA ALA A 893 41.67 -16.04 62.64
C ALA A 893 41.71 -15.89 64.17
N ALA A 894 40.96 -16.77 64.84
CA ALA A 894 40.91 -16.97 66.28
C ALA A 894 40.37 -15.77 67.08
N PRO A 895 39.30 -15.94 67.87
CA PRO A 895 38.70 -14.85 68.63
C PRO A 895 39.74 -14.29 69.60
N THR A 896 40.16 -13.04 69.42
CA THR A 896 40.55 -12.26 70.58
C THR A 896 39.28 -12.07 71.41
N SER A 897 39.42 -11.97 72.73
CA SER A 897 38.30 -12.01 73.68
C SER A 897 37.24 -10.91 73.51
N ASP A 898 37.43 -9.95 72.59
CA ASP A 898 36.58 -8.78 72.41
C ASP A 898 35.56 -8.91 71.26
N ASP A 899 35.83 -9.67 70.18
CA ASP A 899 34.88 -9.79 69.04
C ASP A 899 33.67 -10.69 69.35
N LYS A 900 33.78 -11.56 70.38
CA LYS A 900 32.64 -12.28 70.95
C LYS A 900 31.65 -11.38 71.70
N ALA A 901 32.00 -10.12 71.95
CA ALA A 901 31.09 -9.16 72.55
C ALA A 901 30.18 -8.46 71.53
N ARG A 902 30.35 -8.68 70.22
CA ARG A 902 29.60 -7.99 69.16
C ARG A 902 28.49 -8.82 68.52
N PHE A 903 28.52 -10.15 68.63
CA PHE A 903 27.41 -11.03 68.22
C PHE A 903 26.83 -11.78 69.42
N VAL A 904 25.55 -11.56 69.71
CA VAL A 904 24.83 -12.20 70.81
C VAL A 904 23.80 -13.17 70.25
N SER A 905 23.83 -14.43 70.66
CA SER A 905 22.83 -15.42 70.21
C SER A 905 22.37 -16.34 71.34
N GLY A 906 21.10 -16.73 71.30
CA GLY A 906 20.48 -17.57 72.32
C GLY A 906 18.95 -17.42 72.37
N ALA A 907 18.29 -18.17 73.25
CA ALA A 907 16.84 -18.08 73.43
C ALA A 907 16.50 -16.80 74.22
N GLY A 908 15.75 -15.89 73.61
CA GLY A 908 15.44 -14.58 74.16
C GLY A 908 16.67 -13.66 74.23
N ALA A 909 17.60 -13.81 73.29
CA ALA A 909 18.82 -13.01 73.24
C ALA A 909 18.50 -11.51 73.15
N VAL A 910 19.23 -10.72 73.92
CA VAL A 910 19.17 -9.25 73.95
C VAL A 910 20.60 -8.72 74.00
N ALA A 911 20.83 -7.51 73.49
CA ALA A 911 22.10 -6.83 73.60
C ALA A 911 22.49 -6.62 75.09
N ASP A 912 23.76 -6.83 75.41
CA ASP A 912 24.29 -6.93 76.78
C ASP A 912 25.69 -6.29 76.97
N GLY A 913 26.16 -5.48 76.02
CA GLY A 913 27.53 -4.92 75.97
C GLY A 913 27.60 -3.41 75.73
N GLU A 914 28.82 -2.83 75.70
CA GLU A 914 29.02 -1.41 75.32
C GLU A 914 29.37 -1.26 73.83
N GLY A 915 28.58 -0.48 73.09
CA GLY A 915 28.69 -0.22 71.65
C GLY A 915 27.89 -1.22 70.80
N TRP A 916 27.89 -1.04 69.47
CA TRP A 916 27.07 -1.83 68.55
C TRP A 916 27.15 -3.36 68.75
N GLN A 917 26.02 -4.06 68.62
CA GLN A 917 25.91 -5.52 68.67
C GLN A 917 24.90 -6.03 67.64
N VAL A 918 25.18 -7.19 67.03
CA VAL A 918 24.21 -7.95 66.22
C VAL A 918 23.63 -9.07 67.09
N VAL A 919 22.31 -9.16 67.19
CA VAL A 919 21.62 -10.04 68.14
C VAL A 919 20.71 -11.01 67.39
N PHE A 920 20.93 -12.32 67.55
CA PHE A 920 20.08 -13.37 66.99
C PHE A 920 19.31 -14.11 68.09
N ASP A 921 17.99 -13.91 68.15
CA ASP A 921 17.12 -14.65 69.07
C ASP A 921 16.65 -15.96 68.42
N THR A 922 17.14 -17.07 68.93
CA THR A 922 16.79 -18.42 68.45
C THR A 922 15.32 -18.82 68.71
N THR A 923 14.59 -18.08 69.55
CA THR A 923 13.16 -18.34 69.83
C THR A 923 12.27 -17.72 68.76
N THR A 924 12.53 -16.47 68.42
CA THR A 924 11.78 -15.71 67.41
C THR A 924 12.37 -15.86 66.01
N ARG A 925 13.59 -16.39 65.91
CA ARG A 925 14.41 -16.53 64.70
C ARG A 925 14.71 -15.19 64.03
N LYS A 926 14.74 -14.12 64.83
CA LYS A 926 14.97 -12.74 64.37
C LYS A 926 16.40 -12.32 64.63
N LEU A 927 16.99 -11.67 63.62
CA LEU A 927 18.26 -10.97 63.70
C LEU A 927 18.00 -9.46 63.85
N TRP A 928 18.73 -8.84 64.77
CA TRP A 928 18.64 -7.42 65.07
C TRP A 928 20.02 -6.78 65.04
N PHE A 929 20.09 -5.51 64.65
CA PHE A 929 21.24 -4.64 64.88
C PHE A 929 20.92 -3.64 65.98
N ASP A 930 21.64 -3.72 67.09
CA ASP A 930 21.59 -2.74 68.18
C ASP A 930 22.79 -1.81 68.06
N PRO A 931 22.63 -0.50 67.76
CA PRO A 931 23.74 0.41 67.56
C PRO A 931 24.49 0.79 68.85
N ASP A 932 23.87 0.67 70.03
CA ASP A 932 24.44 1.11 71.31
C ASP A 932 24.81 -0.05 72.26
N GLY A 933 24.26 -1.24 72.02
CA GLY A 933 24.56 -2.48 72.74
C GLY A 933 23.81 -2.64 74.06
N VAL A 934 22.90 -1.72 74.41
CA VAL A 934 22.27 -1.67 75.74
C VAL A 934 20.82 -2.20 75.73
N GLY A 935 20.44 -2.97 74.70
CA GLY A 935 19.10 -3.57 74.60
C GLY A 935 18.03 -2.50 74.41
N SER A 936 18.35 -1.49 73.61
CA SER A 936 17.61 -0.23 73.54
C SER A 936 16.38 -0.30 72.62
N SER A 937 15.53 0.72 72.69
CA SER A 937 14.46 0.98 71.73
C SER A 937 14.96 1.36 70.32
N GLU A 938 16.28 1.46 70.14
CA GLU A 938 16.92 1.83 68.89
C GLU A 938 17.40 0.60 68.10
N ALA A 939 17.22 -0.62 68.64
CA ALA A 939 17.50 -1.86 67.92
C ALA A 939 16.61 -1.97 66.67
N LYS A 940 17.25 -2.26 65.53
CA LYS A 940 16.62 -2.39 64.22
C LYS A 940 16.49 -3.86 63.85
N PHE A 941 15.28 -4.25 63.46
CA PHE A 941 15.02 -5.61 62.98
C PHE A 941 15.62 -5.71 61.59
N LEU A 942 16.46 -6.72 61.34
CA LEU A 942 17.04 -6.94 60.01
C LEU A 942 16.26 -8.00 59.26
N LEU A 943 16.23 -9.23 59.79
CA LEU A 943 15.57 -10.33 59.10
C LEU A 943 15.11 -11.43 60.05
N ARG A 944 14.16 -12.23 59.58
CA ARG A 944 13.73 -13.49 60.17
C ARG A 944 13.96 -14.62 59.16
N VAL A 945 14.55 -15.72 59.63
CA VAL A 945 14.70 -16.95 58.82
C VAL A 945 13.55 -17.93 59.04
N THR A 946 13.11 -18.64 58.01
CA THR A 946 12.14 -19.74 58.11
C THR A 946 12.87 -21.08 58.09
N ASP A 947 13.11 -21.68 59.28
CA ASP A 947 13.39 -23.11 59.56
C ASP A 947 14.18 -23.27 60.88
N ASP A 948 14.63 -24.49 61.22
CA ASP A 948 15.57 -24.76 62.33
C ASP A 948 16.94 -24.05 62.16
N ALA A 949 17.14 -23.34 61.05
CA ALA A 949 18.31 -22.54 60.71
C ALA A 949 18.80 -21.69 61.88
N THR A 950 20.11 -21.77 62.14
CA THR A 950 20.79 -20.98 63.17
C THR A 950 21.81 -20.09 62.50
N ILE A 951 21.70 -18.78 62.70
CA ILE A 951 22.71 -17.82 62.24
C ILE A 951 23.88 -17.84 63.22
N THR A 952 25.08 -18.05 62.71
CA THR A 952 26.32 -18.03 63.49
C THR A 952 27.14 -16.78 63.21
N ALA A 953 28.03 -16.42 64.13
CA ALA A 953 28.91 -15.26 63.97
C ALA A 953 29.78 -15.31 62.70
N ASN A 954 30.08 -16.51 62.17
CA ASN A 954 30.89 -16.67 60.96
C ASN A 954 30.13 -16.37 59.67
N GLN A 955 28.79 -16.33 59.74
CA GLN A 955 27.92 -16.02 58.61
C GLN A 955 27.57 -14.54 58.53
N ILE A 956 28.06 -13.72 59.47
CA ILE A 956 27.82 -12.28 59.47
C ILE A 956 29.14 -11.58 59.24
N GLY A 957 29.18 -10.66 58.28
CA GLY A 957 30.36 -9.85 58.05
C GLY A 957 30.04 -8.41 57.69
N PHE A 958 31.04 -7.55 57.88
CA PHE A 958 31.00 -6.16 57.44
C PHE A 958 32.01 -5.93 56.33
N GLN A 959 31.55 -5.43 55.20
CA GLN A 959 32.40 -5.16 54.05
C GLN A 959 31.82 -3.96 53.28
N ASN A 960 32.71 -3.10 52.75
CA ASN A 960 32.30 -2.05 51.83
C ASN A 960 32.24 -2.66 50.43
N TRP A 961 31.26 -2.23 49.66
CA TRP A 961 31.02 -2.71 48.31
C TRP A 961 31.23 -1.57 47.32
#